data_AF-A0A3N1Y266-F1
#
_entry.id   AF-A0A3N1Y266-F1
#
_cell.length_a   1.000
_cell.length_b   1.000
_cell.length_c   1.000
_cell.angle_alpha   90.00
_cell.angle_beta   90.00
_cell.angle_gamma   90.00
#
_symmetry.space_group_name_H-M   'P 1'
#
loop_
_entity.id
_entity.type
_entity.pdbx_description
1 polymer ?
#
loop_
_entity_poly.entity_id
_entity_poly.type
_entity_poly.pdbx_seq_one_letter_code
_entity_poly.pdbx_strand_id
1 'polypeptide(L)'
;MGGPLLQWVACIVLAGLAPAAWAAHENLPNRVNDIASTKHNLSAASSNTVRAAAGETTEICVFCHTPHGATQAKAPLWNRKLSSATYTTYGSDSMDASVNQPGGSSKLCLSCHDGTLAIGMVNVLEGQGGPSNQQPITMQGVGAGGEMPAGQGTQTGFTRNLGTDLTNDHPISFTYDSALAAGDGELRDPATASHIGLRGPGVHPAVPLEPTGPAGEAQVQCASCHDPHVRSTDPTENIKFLRLNRFQKVGAPSGGFDLNNDIVCLACHDKAGDLWGLSAHAHPGVADERYKDTEAALREFPSGIQVWEAGCLNCHDPHTVQGARRLTREGTDSTASPKSGGNPAIEETCYQCHTNATESILTADGGGAPTQVPNIEDDFRLARHMPITNADQPAGTEVHDIEDKDFTEAQAKLGKGNLTNRHAECTDCHNPHRVTKTRRFNDDPAVPAAAGTHEHTTGTLHTNLASGVLRGAWGVEPIYASEEFGPPGIPTGFEVKKGVPPIGGSTAVSAPYVTREYQICLKCHSNYGYDDDGGPDASTTRPALGSFGGGTPSGTNGLTHYTNQAMEFQAPVAHRGEGQNLGAEGGASPLYDTNNHRSWHPVMGPTGRTAAIRNADASNWLEPFDNDVGNQTMYCTDCHGSATANGTAVPSGGEDGNPWGPHGSSKNFILKGDWDSGTGSGQGDDLCFKCHDFQTYPRDGGGRTGFYGGGRGDLHSYHADKIGRMRCTWCHIAVPHGWKNKALLVNLNDVGPEAGLPKGTEVCTGNDGWGTGNRPPGSSGCNGKNSGFTMPPYYLNAFLKVVNFAPSGSWSETSCGSRSGVKGRDWMRDTACDNPP
;
A
#
# COMPACT_ATOMS: atom_id res chain seq x y z
N MET A 1 80.94 16.72 59.89
CA MET A 1 81.49 16.52 58.53
C MET A 1 80.29 16.39 57.58
N GLY A 2 79.95 17.25 56.63
CA GLY A 2 80.29 18.61 56.19
C GLY A 2 79.07 19.09 55.35
N GLY A 3 78.74 20.40 55.33
CA GLY A 3 77.59 20.96 54.57
C GLY A 3 77.93 21.29 53.10
N PRO A 4 77.24 22.25 52.43
CA PRO A 4 75.79 22.52 52.34
C PRO A 4 75.33 22.88 50.89
N LEU A 5 74.06 23.33 50.67
CA LEU A 5 73.48 24.22 49.61
C LEU A 5 72.13 23.69 49.06
N LEU A 6 71.08 24.44 48.73
CA LEU A 6 70.54 25.79 49.03
C LEU A 6 69.13 25.82 48.40
N GLN A 7 68.12 26.33 49.11
CA GLN A 7 66.74 26.54 48.61
C GLN A 7 66.64 27.73 47.65
N TRP A 8 65.74 27.65 46.67
CA TRP A 8 65.15 28.82 46.01
C TRP A 8 63.62 28.70 45.93
N VAL A 9 62.97 29.78 46.36
CA VAL A 9 61.54 30.08 46.36
C VAL A 9 61.20 30.77 45.02
N ALA A 10 60.06 30.43 44.42
CA ALA A 10 59.50 31.17 43.29
C ALA A 10 58.05 31.61 43.59
N CYS A 11 57.76 32.84 43.15
CA CYS A 11 56.70 33.74 43.62
C CYS A 11 55.26 33.35 43.24
N ILE A 12 54.36 33.73 44.14
CA ILE A 12 52.90 33.81 43.97
C ILE A 12 52.55 34.99 43.05
N VAL A 13 51.77 34.73 42.00
CA VAL A 13 50.96 35.74 41.30
C VAL A 13 49.49 35.34 41.46
N LEU A 14 48.73 36.22 42.11
CA LEU A 14 47.27 36.18 42.25
C LEU A 14 46.62 36.36 40.86
N ALA A 15 45.89 35.35 40.38
CA ALA A 15 44.93 35.48 39.29
C ALA A 15 43.53 35.17 39.82
N GLY A 16 42.62 36.12 39.62
CA GLY A 16 41.30 36.18 40.23
C GLY A 16 40.34 35.06 39.83
N LEU A 17 39.39 34.85 40.74
CA LEU A 17 38.17 34.07 40.53
C LEU A 17 37.42 34.61 39.32
N ALA A 18 37.41 33.86 38.22
CA ALA A 18 36.42 34.03 37.16
C ALA A 18 35.07 33.44 37.62
N PRO A 19 33.94 34.11 37.35
CA PRO A 19 32.62 33.55 37.62
C PRO A 19 32.41 32.33 36.72
N ALA A 20 31.78 31.30 37.28
CA ALA A 20 31.37 30.11 36.56
C ALA A 20 30.58 30.50 35.30
N ALA A 21 31.18 30.27 34.14
CA ALA A 21 30.49 30.33 32.86
C ALA A 21 29.33 29.32 32.90
N TRP A 22 28.12 29.81 32.64
CA TRP A 22 26.97 28.97 32.36
C TRP A 22 27.31 28.02 31.22
N ALA A 23 27.29 26.72 31.49
CA ALA A 23 27.36 25.71 30.46
C ALA A 23 26.12 25.86 29.55
N ALA A 24 26.35 26.30 28.31
CA ALA A 24 25.33 26.46 27.30
C ALA A 24 25.11 25.12 26.57
N HIS A 25 23.84 24.67 26.53
CA HIS A 25 23.20 23.94 25.42
C HIS A 25 23.98 22.78 24.76
N GLU A 26 24.04 21.60 25.39
CA GLU A 26 24.58 20.38 24.74
C GLU A 26 23.49 19.49 24.09
N ASN A 27 22.54 20.07 23.34
CA ASN A 27 21.46 19.27 22.70
C ASN A 27 21.66 19.04 21.18
N LEU A 28 22.68 19.63 20.58
CA LEU A 28 23.27 19.25 19.27
C LEU A 28 24.42 20.23 18.99
N PRO A 29 25.63 19.78 18.61
CA PRO A 29 26.77 20.69 18.40
C PRO A 29 26.54 21.71 17.28
N ASN A 30 25.60 21.45 16.35
CA ASN A 30 25.25 22.36 15.25
C ASN A 30 24.06 23.29 15.60
N ARG A 31 23.87 23.66 16.87
CA ARG A 31 22.83 24.62 17.30
C ARG A 31 23.44 25.76 18.11
N VAL A 32 23.11 27.00 17.74
CA VAL A 32 23.57 28.22 18.44
C VAL A 32 22.37 29.06 18.85
N ASN A 33 22.37 29.54 20.10
CA ASN A 33 21.39 30.53 20.55
C ASN A 33 21.72 31.90 19.97
N ASP A 34 20.93 32.33 19.00
CA ASP A 34 21.12 33.59 18.29
C ASP A 34 19.79 34.02 17.66
N ILE A 35 18.86 34.46 18.52
CA ILE A 35 17.52 34.94 18.11
C ILE A 35 17.60 36.04 17.04
N ALA A 36 18.66 36.86 17.06
CA ALA A 36 18.86 37.95 16.12
C ALA A 36 19.01 37.46 14.66
N SER A 37 19.47 36.23 14.48
CA SER A 37 19.68 35.57 13.18
C SER A 37 18.59 34.54 12.87
N THR A 38 17.41 34.63 13.51
CA THR A 38 16.26 33.76 13.25
C THR A 38 15.13 34.53 12.54
N LYS A 39 14.10 33.82 12.05
CA LYS A 39 12.87 34.46 11.54
C LYS A 39 12.07 35.18 12.64
N HIS A 40 12.35 34.91 13.91
CA HIS A 40 11.73 35.56 15.05
C HIS A 40 12.41 36.89 15.44
N ASN A 41 13.47 37.32 14.74
CA ASN A 41 13.90 38.70 14.81
C ASN A 41 12.92 39.59 14.03
N LEU A 42 11.96 40.15 14.77
CA LEU A 42 10.92 41.05 14.26
C LEU A 42 11.28 42.53 14.42
N SER A 43 12.48 42.86 14.91
CA SER A 43 12.91 44.24 15.09
C SER A 43 13.05 44.98 13.75
N ALA A 44 13.00 46.31 13.78
CA ALA A 44 13.20 47.15 12.59
C ALA A 44 14.59 46.99 11.96
N ALA A 45 15.57 46.44 12.70
CA ALA A 45 16.92 46.17 12.22
C ALA A 45 17.05 44.82 11.47
N SER A 46 16.01 43.99 11.49
CA SER A 46 15.99 42.68 10.85
C SER A 46 15.93 42.75 9.33
N SER A 47 16.53 41.78 8.65
CA SER A 47 16.35 41.57 7.21
C SER A 47 15.16 40.67 6.85
N ASN A 48 14.41 40.17 7.85
CA ASN A 48 13.25 39.31 7.62
C ASN A 48 12.11 40.06 6.93
N THR A 49 11.32 39.33 6.15
CA THR A 49 10.14 39.88 5.47
C THR A 49 9.12 40.45 6.45
N VAL A 50 8.79 39.68 7.50
CA VAL A 50 7.94 40.12 8.60
C VAL A 50 8.82 40.76 9.67
N ARG A 51 8.65 42.06 9.89
CA ARG A 51 9.43 42.86 10.86
C ARG A 51 8.73 44.19 11.17
N ALA A 52 9.17 44.90 12.19
CA ALA A 52 8.68 46.25 12.49
C ALA A 52 9.03 47.26 11.39
N ALA A 53 8.19 48.28 11.23
CA ALA A 53 8.39 49.39 10.31
C ALA A 53 9.70 50.12 10.61
N ALA A 54 10.30 50.71 9.58
CA ALA A 54 11.50 51.51 9.76
C ALA A 54 11.20 52.68 10.70
N GLY A 55 11.98 52.83 11.77
CA GLY A 55 11.79 53.86 12.80
C GLY A 55 10.90 53.47 13.98
N GLU A 56 10.39 52.23 14.04
CA GLU A 56 9.69 51.69 15.21
C GLU A 56 10.72 51.22 16.27
N THR A 57 10.70 49.95 16.68
CA THR A 57 11.61 49.41 17.71
C THR A 57 12.75 48.58 17.12
N THR A 58 13.93 48.68 17.73
CA THR A 58 15.09 47.80 17.48
C THR A 58 15.22 46.67 18.50
N GLU A 59 14.35 46.64 19.52
CA GLU A 59 14.35 45.59 20.54
C GLU A 59 13.83 44.28 19.94
N ILE A 60 14.57 43.18 20.13
CA ILE A 60 14.21 41.88 19.55
C ILE A 60 13.19 41.15 20.44
N CYS A 61 13.38 41.21 21.77
CA CYS A 61 12.59 40.41 22.71
C CYS A 61 11.19 41.00 22.97
N VAL A 62 10.96 42.29 22.71
CA VAL A 62 9.72 42.99 23.07
C VAL A 62 8.48 42.38 22.40
N PHE A 63 8.62 41.73 21.25
CA PHE A 63 7.51 41.05 20.58
C PHE A 63 7.01 39.81 21.34
N CYS A 64 7.84 39.24 22.21
CA CYS A 64 7.58 37.96 22.87
C CYS A 64 7.57 38.09 24.39
N HIS A 65 8.55 38.76 24.96
CA HIS A 65 8.81 38.81 26.40
C HIS A 65 8.82 40.22 26.95
N THR A 66 8.38 40.35 28.20
CA THR A 66 8.44 41.61 28.96
C THR A 66 8.81 41.32 30.42
N PRO A 67 9.63 42.14 31.07
CA PRO A 67 9.93 41.98 32.48
C PRO A 67 8.73 42.25 33.41
N HIS A 68 7.71 42.99 32.94
CA HIS A 68 6.51 43.33 33.70
C HIS A 68 5.30 43.58 32.79
N GLY A 69 4.08 43.56 33.34
CA GLY A 69 2.86 43.79 32.53
C GLY A 69 2.60 42.68 31.51
N ALA A 70 3.13 41.48 31.76
CA ALA A 70 2.87 40.30 30.96
C ALA A 70 1.44 39.78 31.13
N THR A 71 1.00 38.97 30.18
CA THR A 71 -0.22 38.19 30.34
C THR A 71 -0.05 37.22 31.51
N GLN A 72 -0.98 37.29 32.47
CA GLN A 72 -0.88 36.62 33.77
C GLN A 72 -0.84 35.08 33.64
N ALA A 73 -0.13 34.42 34.56
CA ALA A 73 -0.03 32.96 34.69
C ALA A 73 0.68 32.21 33.53
N LYS A 74 1.60 32.87 32.80
CA LYS A 74 2.43 32.24 31.77
C LYS A 74 3.91 32.60 31.95
N ALA A 75 4.74 31.57 32.12
CA ALA A 75 6.19 31.67 32.19
C ALA A 75 6.81 31.08 30.91
N PRO A 76 7.81 31.74 30.29
CA PRO A 76 8.34 33.06 30.64
C PRO A 76 7.31 34.18 30.41
N LEU A 77 7.49 35.31 31.07
CA LEU A 77 6.58 36.46 31.01
C LEU A 77 6.30 36.86 29.55
N TRP A 78 5.06 36.66 29.09
CA TRP A 78 4.65 36.86 27.69
C TRP A 78 4.09 38.27 27.45
N ASN A 79 4.64 38.98 26.49
CA ASN A 79 4.31 40.38 26.19
C ASN A 79 3.18 40.53 25.18
N ARG A 80 2.26 39.57 25.08
CA ARG A 80 1.11 39.64 24.17
C ARG A 80 -0.12 39.07 24.84
N LYS A 81 -1.30 39.49 24.39
CA LYS A 81 -2.53 38.74 24.68
C LYS A 81 -2.48 37.37 24.01
N LEU A 82 -3.25 36.44 24.57
CA LEU A 82 -3.46 35.12 23.99
C LEU A 82 -4.86 35.07 23.39
N SER A 83 -4.99 34.35 22.28
CA SER A 83 -6.28 34.14 21.63
C SER A 83 -7.26 33.43 22.57
N SER A 84 -8.53 33.86 22.58
CA SER A 84 -9.62 33.14 23.25
C SER A 84 -10.31 32.14 22.31
N ALA A 85 -9.80 31.96 21.09
CA ALA A 85 -10.35 30.99 20.15
C ALA A 85 -10.27 29.57 20.69
N THR A 86 -11.27 28.77 20.32
CA THR A 86 -11.27 27.32 20.46
C THR A 86 -10.73 26.73 19.15
N TYR A 87 -9.84 25.74 19.26
CA TYR A 87 -9.20 25.12 18.10
C TYR A 87 -9.89 23.81 17.76
N THR A 88 -10.03 23.53 16.47
CA THR A 88 -10.28 22.17 15.99
C THR A 88 -8.93 21.46 16.02
N THR A 89 -8.78 20.45 16.88
CA THR A 89 -7.50 19.74 17.05
C THR A 89 -7.39 18.59 16.07
N TYR A 90 -6.14 18.19 15.79
CA TYR A 90 -5.85 16.98 15.04
C TYR A 90 -6.57 15.76 15.63
N GLY A 91 -7.15 14.97 14.73
CA GLY A 91 -7.78 13.69 15.01
C GLY A 91 -7.54 12.74 13.86
N SER A 92 -7.20 11.50 14.15
CA SER A 92 -7.04 10.44 13.16
C SER A 92 -7.35 9.10 13.82
N ASP A 93 -7.91 8.20 13.03
CA ASP A 93 -8.18 6.83 13.46
C ASP A 93 -6.87 6.06 13.73
N SER A 94 -5.76 6.48 13.11
CA SER A 94 -4.42 5.93 13.34
C SER A 94 -3.65 6.62 14.48
N MET A 95 -4.35 7.25 15.43
CA MET A 95 -3.77 7.96 16.56
C MET A 95 -4.34 7.45 17.89
N ASP A 96 -3.46 7.04 18.79
CA ASP A 96 -3.84 6.61 20.15
C ASP A 96 -3.88 7.75 21.18
N ALA A 97 -3.26 8.88 20.87
CA ALA A 97 -3.16 10.02 21.77
C ALA A 97 -4.49 10.79 21.91
N SER A 98 -4.82 11.23 23.12
CA SER A 98 -5.92 12.16 23.37
C SER A 98 -5.42 13.61 23.37
N VAL A 99 -5.88 14.40 22.39
CA VAL A 99 -5.42 15.78 22.16
C VAL A 99 -6.30 16.77 22.92
N ASN A 100 -5.68 17.65 23.72
CA ASN A 100 -6.38 18.74 24.41
C ASN A 100 -6.29 20.05 23.63
N GLN A 101 -7.07 21.05 24.06
CA GLN A 101 -6.91 22.42 23.56
C GLN A 101 -5.48 22.93 23.79
N PRO A 102 -4.92 23.71 22.85
CA PRO A 102 -3.54 24.20 22.95
C PRO A 102 -3.24 24.93 24.28
N GLY A 103 -2.28 24.38 25.01
CA GLY A 103 -1.77 24.91 26.28
C GLY A 103 -0.33 25.39 26.19
N GLY A 104 0.30 25.61 27.34
CA GLY A 104 1.75 25.83 27.45
C GLY A 104 2.35 26.86 26.50
N SER A 105 3.54 26.53 26.00
CA SER A 105 4.24 27.29 24.96
C SER A 105 3.51 27.30 23.60
N SER A 106 2.76 26.25 23.27
CA SER A 106 2.00 26.21 22.01
C SER A 106 0.99 27.36 21.91
N LYS A 107 0.31 27.69 23.00
CA LYS A 107 -0.60 28.84 23.06
C LYS A 107 0.13 30.19 22.86
N LEU A 108 1.41 30.26 23.23
CA LEU A 108 2.24 31.45 22.99
C LEU A 108 2.58 31.56 21.50
N CYS A 109 3.01 30.47 20.87
CA CYS A 109 3.28 30.40 19.42
C CYS A 109 2.02 30.78 18.62
N LEU A 110 0.88 30.18 18.97
CA LEU A 110 -0.40 30.43 18.31
C LEU A 110 -0.85 31.90 18.45
N SER A 111 -0.47 32.63 19.51
CA SER A 111 -0.77 34.07 19.60
C SER A 111 -0.18 34.94 18.48
N CYS A 112 0.70 34.39 17.64
CA CYS A 112 1.16 34.98 16.39
C CYS A 112 0.71 34.16 15.17
N HIS A 113 0.70 32.83 15.28
CA HIS A 113 0.55 31.91 14.16
C HIS A 113 -0.90 31.48 13.87
N ASP A 114 -1.85 31.71 14.77
CA ASP A 114 -3.25 31.33 14.58
C ASP A 114 -4.08 32.34 13.77
N GLY A 115 -3.47 33.45 13.35
CA GLY A 115 -4.14 34.47 12.55
C GLY A 115 -5.28 35.20 13.27
N THR A 116 -5.38 35.12 14.60
CA THR A 116 -6.47 35.79 15.35
C THR A 116 -6.03 37.12 15.98
N LEU A 117 -4.72 37.39 16.01
CA LEU A 117 -4.13 38.56 16.65
C LEU A 117 -3.06 39.18 15.75
N ALA A 118 -3.02 40.51 15.74
CA ALA A 118 -1.97 41.27 15.07
C ALA A 118 -0.60 41.02 15.72
N ILE A 119 0.43 40.76 14.90
CA ILE A 119 1.81 40.47 15.35
C ILE A 119 2.42 41.68 16.06
N GLY A 120 2.10 42.90 15.62
CA GLY A 120 2.63 44.13 16.23
C GLY A 120 2.01 44.52 17.58
N MET A 121 0.99 43.83 18.06
CA MET A 121 0.28 44.21 19.29
C MET A 121 0.92 43.57 20.52
N VAL A 122 1.70 44.36 21.25
CA VAL A 122 2.40 43.94 22.49
C VAL A 122 1.73 44.54 23.73
N ASN A 123 1.87 43.92 24.89
CA ASN A 123 1.32 44.47 26.13
C ASN A 123 2.11 45.71 26.56
N VAL A 124 3.44 45.63 26.53
CA VAL A 124 4.36 46.68 26.96
C VAL A 124 5.34 47.03 25.86
N LEU A 125 5.53 48.32 25.60
CA LEU A 125 6.57 48.85 24.70
C LEU A 125 7.20 50.07 25.37
N GLU A 126 8.53 50.12 25.47
CA GLU A 126 9.26 51.25 26.08
C GLU A 126 8.75 51.63 27.49
N GLY A 127 8.36 50.61 28.27
CA GLY A 127 7.82 50.78 29.62
C GLY A 127 6.37 51.30 29.69
N GLN A 128 5.71 51.52 28.56
CA GLN A 128 4.32 51.95 28.47
C GLN A 128 3.37 50.77 28.24
N GLY A 129 2.12 50.88 28.70
CA GLY A 129 1.06 49.92 28.44
C GLY A 129 0.82 48.89 29.54
N GLY A 130 0.24 47.75 29.15
CA GLY A 130 -0.06 46.60 30.00
C GLY A 130 -1.12 45.69 29.35
N PRO A 131 -1.52 44.57 29.99
CA PRO A 131 -2.46 43.61 29.40
C PRO A 131 -3.83 44.21 29.03
N SER A 132 -4.25 45.27 29.74
CA SER A 132 -5.49 46.00 29.49
C SER A 132 -5.34 47.18 28.52
N ASN A 133 -4.10 47.56 28.16
CA ASN A 133 -3.78 48.70 27.29
C ASN A 133 -2.55 48.35 26.43
N GLN A 134 -2.76 47.49 25.42
CA GLN A 134 -1.70 47.03 24.53
C GLN A 134 -1.17 48.18 23.67
N GLN A 135 0.12 48.12 23.37
CA GLN A 135 0.81 49.07 22.51
C GLN A 135 0.96 48.50 21.09
N PRO A 136 0.62 49.27 20.06
CA PRO A 136 0.86 48.87 18.68
C PRO A 136 2.33 49.14 18.28
N ILE A 137 2.92 48.18 17.57
CA ILE A 137 4.13 48.36 16.76
C ILE A 137 3.69 48.26 15.30
N THR A 138 4.00 49.25 14.49
CA THR A 138 3.69 49.18 13.06
C THR A 138 4.55 48.09 12.42
N MET A 139 3.94 47.13 11.71
CA MET A 139 4.65 46.00 11.10
C MET A 139 4.70 46.12 9.56
N GLN A 140 5.73 45.54 8.96
CA GLN A 140 5.92 45.35 7.53
C GLN A 140 5.78 43.86 7.18
N GLY A 141 5.33 43.55 5.96
CA GLY A 141 5.27 42.18 5.44
C GLY A 141 4.23 41.28 6.12
N VAL A 142 3.32 41.85 6.91
CA VAL A 142 2.23 41.16 7.60
C VAL A 142 0.99 41.03 6.70
N GLY A 143 0.11 40.08 7.05
CA GLY A 143 -1.20 39.92 6.42
C GLY A 143 -2.17 41.04 6.79
N ALA A 144 -3.41 40.91 6.28
CA ALA A 144 -4.50 41.81 6.66
C ALA A 144 -4.66 41.85 8.19
N GLY A 145 -5.00 43.02 8.74
CA GLY A 145 -5.12 43.20 10.19
C GLY A 145 -3.79 43.15 10.97
N GLY A 146 -2.64 42.97 10.30
CA GLY A 146 -1.34 42.84 10.95
C GLY A 146 -0.99 41.41 11.39
N GLU A 147 -1.72 40.42 10.89
CA GLU A 147 -1.59 39.00 11.23
C GLU A 147 -0.44 38.32 10.46
N MET A 148 -0.20 37.03 10.75
CA MET A 148 0.76 36.23 9.99
C MET A 148 0.35 36.13 8.52
N PRO A 149 1.24 36.45 7.57
CA PRO A 149 0.93 36.31 6.15
C PRO A 149 0.69 34.85 5.79
N ALA A 150 -0.30 34.61 4.92
CA ALA A 150 -0.71 33.27 4.49
C ALA A 150 0.29 32.56 3.55
N GLY A 151 1.36 33.24 3.13
CA GLY A 151 2.34 32.67 2.19
C GLY A 151 1.68 32.28 0.86
N GLN A 152 1.77 30.99 0.52
CA GLN A 152 1.18 30.42 -0.69
C GLN A 152 -0.34 30.15 -0.57
N GLY A 153 -0.95 30.40 0.59
CA GLY A 153 -2.39 30.24 0.83
C GLY A 153 -2.66 29.53 2.15
N THR A 154 -3.74 29.92 2.84
CA THR A 154 -4.06 29.47 4.20
C THR A 154 -4.39 27.98 4.34
N GLN A 155 -4.68 27.29 3.24
CA GLN A 155 -5.00 25.86 3.23
C GLN A 155 -3.87 25.00 2.64
N THR A 156 -2.72 25.61 2.29
CA THR A 156 -1.55 24.90 1.76
C THR A 156 -0.64 24.44 2.91
N GLY A 157 0.19 23.42 2.70
CA GLY A 157 1.27 23.07 3.67
C GLY A 157 2.40 24.10 3.75
N PHE A 158 2.35 25.14 2.92
CA PHE A 158 3.35 26.20 2.82
C PHE A 158 2.94 27.49 3.55
N THR A 159 1.84 27.48 4.31
CA THR A 159 1.45 28.58 5.20
C THR A 159 2.11 28.46 6.57
N ARG A 160 2.37 29.60 7.22
CA ARG A 160 2.70 29.65 8.66
C ARG A 160 1.64 30.39 9.46
N ASN A 161 0.55 30.78 8.82
CA ASN A 161 -0.71 31.12 9.47
C ASN A 161 -1.52 29.82 9.57
N LEU A 162 -1.43 29.16 10.73
CA LEU A 162 -2.05 27.86 11.03
C LEU A 162 -3.56 27.99 11.27
N GLY A 163 -4.03 29.20 11.60
CA GLY A 163 -5.44 29.39 11.92
C GLY A 163 -5.86 28.73 13.24
N THR A 164 -7.17 28.56 13.39
CA THR A 164 -7.78 27.85 14.53
C THR A 164 -8.19 26.43 14.19
N ASP A 165 -8.00 26.01 12.95
CA ASP A 165 -8.23 24.65 12.50
C ASP A 165 -6.87 23.97 12.35
N LEU A 166 -6.56 23.05 13.28
CA LEU A 166 -5.27 22.36 13.38
C LEU A 166 -5.38 20.89 12.93
N THR A 167 -6.41 20.54 12.15
CA THR A 167 -6.60 19.15 11.70
C THR A 167 -5.54 18.67 10.69
N ASN A 168 -4.73 19.58 10.16
CA ASN A 168 -3.61 19.33 9.27
C ASN A 168 -2.24 19.52 9.96
N ASP A 169 -2.23 19.77 11.27
CA ASP A 169 -1.02 20.01 12.04
C ASP A 169 -0.69 18.84 12.97
N HIS A 170 0.60 18.60 13.20
CA HIS A 170 1.05 17.60 14.15
C HIS A 170 0.45 17.87 15.54
N PRO A 171 -0.13 16.85 16.20
CA PRO A 171 -0.80 17.04 17.48
C PRO A 171 0.16 17.60 18.54
N ILE A 172 -0.37 18.48 19.37
CA ILE A 172 0.30 19.15 20.50
C ILE A 172 -0.66 19.19 21.68
N SER A 173 -0.18 19.46 22.89
CA SER A 173 -0.99 19.48 24.11
C SER A 173 -1.69 18.15 24.43
N PHE A 174 -1.08 17.03 24.02
CA PHE A 174 -1.43 15.69 24.50
C PHE A 174 -0.38 15.21 25.51
N THR A 175 -0.80 14.35 26.44
CA THR A 175 0.10 13.75 27.43
C THR A 175 0.95 12.68 26.76
N TYR A 176 2.28 12.77 26.91
CA TYR A 176 3.21 11.75 26.42
C TYR A 176 3.86 11.04 27.61
N ASP A 177 3.37 9.82 27.87
CA ASP A 177 3.80 8.96 28.96
C ASP A 177 4.04 7.51 28.48
N SER A 178 4.48 6.65 29.41
CA SER A 178 4.73 5.24 29.13
C SER A 178 3.47 4.46 28.73
N ALA A 179 2.28 4.91 29.14
CA ALA A 179 1.03 4.24 28.80
C ALA A 179 0.66 4.48 27.34
N LEU A 180 0.78 5.72 26.86
CA LEU A 180 0.64 6.06 25.44
C LEU A 180 1.68 5.31 24.61
N ALA A 181 2.95 5.31 25.05
CA ALA A 181 4.01 4.64 24.31
C ALA A 181 3.78 3.13 24.17
N ALA A 182 3.31 2.47 25.23
CA ALA A 182 2.97 1.05 25.20
C ALA A 182 1.71 0.73 24.39
N GLY A 183 0.73 1.65 24.34
CA GLY A 183 -0.48 1.49 23.55
C GLY A 183 -0.21 1.57 22.04
N ASP A 184 0.55 2.58 21.63
CA ASP A 184 0.90 2.83 20.22
C ASP A 184 1.90 1.78 19.68
N GLY A 185 2.91 1.43 20.47
CA GLY A 185 3.89 0.39 20.12
C GLY A 185 4.94 0.80 19.08
N GLU A 186 4.90 2.02 18.55
CA GLU A 186 5.98 2.67 17.78
C GLU A 186 6.51 3.95 18.44
N LEU A 187 5.96 4.37 19.58
CA LEU A 187 6.47 5.48 20.36
C LEU A 187 7.56 5.05 21.36
N ARG A 188 8.60 5.87 21.49
CA ARG A 188 9.66 5.67 22.48
C ARG A 188 9.16 6.04 23.88
N ASP A 189 9.27 5.11 24.83
CA ASP A 189 8.84 5.36 26.21
C ASP A 189 9.66 6.50 26.85
N PRO A 190 9.04 7.65 27.22
CA PRO A 190 9.74 8.78 27.82
C PRO A 190 10.37 8.46 29.19
N ALA A 191 9.99 7.36 29.84
CA ALA A 191 10.63 6.90 31.08
C ALA A 191 12.00 6.26 30.85
N THR A 192 12.29 5.79 29.62
CA THR A 192 13.55 5.10 29.28
C THR A 192 14.37 5.82 28.22
N ALA A 193 13.74 6.65 27.38
CA ALA A 193 14.39 7.48 26.38
C ALA A 193 14.95 8.77 27.00
N SER A 194 16.25 8.78 27.33
CA SER A 194 16.88 9.89 28.08
C SER A 194 16.83 11.27 27.38
N HIS A 195 16.63 11.31 26.07
CA HIS A 195 16.50 12.55 25.30
C HIS A 195 15.09 13.17 25.39
N ILE A 196 14.09 12.43 25.87
CA ILE A 196 12.73 12.91 26.11
C ILE A 196 12.56 13.10 27.62
N GLY A 197 11.97 14.21 28.04
CA GLY A 197 11.69 14.36 29.47
C GLY A 197 11.01 15.65 29.83
N LEU A 198 10.52 15.71 31.07
CA LEU A 198 9.93 16.92 31.62
C LEU A 198 11.00 18.01 31.82
N ARG A 199 10.80 19.17 31.20
CA ARG A 199 11.71 20.30 31.38
C ARG A 199 11.57 20.90 32.78
N GLY A 200 12.68 21.41 33.31
CA GLY A 200 12.69 22.09 34.61
C GLY A 200 13.96 22.90 34.81
N PRO A 201 14.08 23.65 35.93
CA PRO A 201 15.33 24.32 36.27
C PRO A 201 16.51 23.34 36.31
N GLY A 202 17.51 23.54 35.44
CA GLY A 202 18.67 22.66 35.31
C GLY A 202 18.40 21.33 34.58
N VAL A 203 17.20 21.11 34.05
CA VAL A 203 16.80 19.90 33.32
C VAL A 203 16.40 20.28 31.90
N HIS A 204 17.25 19.93 30.94
CA HIS A 204 17.18 20.38 29.55
C HIS A 204 17.25 19.20 28.55
N PRO A 205 16.27 18.29 28.55
CA PRO A 205 16.19 17.21 27.56
C PRO A 205 16.16 17.78 26.13
N ALA A 206 16.63 16.98 25.17
CA ALA A 206 16.66 17.39 23.77
C ALA A 206 15.24 17.56 23.19
N VAL A 207 14.30 16.73 23.63
CA VAL A 207 12.85 16.85 23.40
C VAL A 207 12.15 17.17 24.75
N PRO A 208 12.00 18.46 25.09
CA PRO A 208 11.37 18.86 26.34
C PRO A 208 9.84 18.73 26.30
N LEU A 209 9.29 18.02 27.28
CA LEU A 209 7.87 18.01 27.63
C LEU A 209 7.56 19.12 28.64
N GLU A 210 6.32 19.62 28.65
CA GLU A 210 5.88 20.67 29.57
C GLU A 210 4.78 20.17 30.53
N PRO A 211 4.78 20.55 31.83
CA PRO A 211 3.78 20.12 32.81
C PRO A 211 2.48 20.93 32.65
N THR A 212 1.81 20.76 31.51
CA THR A 212 0.67 21.60 31.11
C THR A 212 -0.64 20.84 31.02
N GLY A 213 -0.62 19.53 31.29
CA GLY A 213 -1.83 18.74 31.37
C GLY A 213 -2.76 19.21 32.51
N PRO A 214 -4.04 18.81 32.49
CA PRO A 214 -5.03 19.22 33.49
C PRO A 214 -4.60 18.97 34.95
N ALA A 215 -3.80 17.93 35.21
CA ALA A 215 -3.20 17.64 36.50
C ALA A 215 -1.66 17.88 36.54
N GLY A 216 -1.12 18.62 35.56
CA GLY A 216 0.30 18.90 35.43
C GLY A 216 1.09 17.81 34.71
N GLU A 217 0.42 16.95 33.94
CA GLU A 217 1.04 15.89 33.15
C GLU A 217 2.02 16.46 32.10
N ALA A 218 3.03 15.66 31.76
CA ALA A 218 4.03 15.98 30.77
C ALA A 218 3.42 15.92 29.35
N GLN A 219 3.30 17.07 28.71
CA GLN A 219 2.71 17.19 27.38
C GLN A 219 3.73 17.62 26.33
N VAL A 220 3.55 17.11 25.12
CA VAL A 220 4.23 17.62 23.93
C VAL A 220 3.68 18.99 23.57
N GLN A 221 4.55 19.94 23.24
CA GLN A 221 4.19 21.30 22.84
C GLN A 221 4.97 21.70 21.59
N CYS A 222 4.60 22.80 20.92
CA CYS A 222 5.41 23.36 19.80
C CYS A 222 6.88 23.51 20.19
N ALA A 223 7.16 23.91 21.44
CA ALA A 223 8.51 24.10 21.94
C ALA A 223 9.29 22.80 22.21
N SER A 224 8.64 21.62 22.16
CA SER A 224 9.30 20.31 22.22
C SER A 224 10.18 20.07 21.00
N CYS A 225 9.77 20.58 19.83
CA CYS A 225 10.52 20.44 18.57
C CYS A 225 11.18 21.75 18.14
N HIS A 226 10.52 22.90 18.35
CA HIS A 226 11.02 24.20 17.94
C HIS A 226 11.64 24.97 19.12
N ASP A 227 12.79 25.60 18.90
CA ASP A 227 13.32 26.63 19.80
C ASP A 227 13.50 27.93 19.01
N PRO A 228 12.64 28.95 19.21
CA PRO A 228 12.71 30.16 18.40
C PRO A 228 14.05 30.90 18.55
N HIS A 229 14.86 30.59 19.57
CA HIS A 229 16.16 31.23 19.80
C HIS A 229 17.32 30.56 19.09
N VAL A 230 17.14 29.39 18.47
CA VAL A 230 18.26 28.64 17.88
C VAL A 230 18.32 28.76 16.36
N ARG A 231 19.55 28.80 15.84
CA ARG A 231 19.85 28.59 14.42
C ARG A 231 20.96 27.54 14.25
N SER A 232 21.21 27.15 13.00
CA SER A 232 22.38 26.32 12.67
C SER A 232 23.68 27.10 12.81
N THR A 233 24.78 26.40 13.12
CA THR A 233 26.12 27.00 13.03
C THR A 233 26.49 27.29 11.57
N ASP A 234 25.96 26.50 10.63
CA ASP A 234 26.02 26.76 9.20
C ASP A 234 24.92 27.77 8.81
N PRO A 235 25.27 29.00 8.39
CA PRO A 235 24.27 30.02 8.04
C PRO A 235 23.47 29.68 6.78
N THR A 236 23.87 28.67 6.00
CA THR A 236 23.15 28.22 4.81
C THR A 236 22.11 27.13 5.12
N GLU A 237 22.19 26.49 6.29
CA GLU A 237 21.28 25.41 6.67
C GLU A 237 19.97 25.96 7.25
N ASN A 238 18.85 25.64 6.59
CA ASN A 238 17.52 25.97 7.09
C ASN A 238 16.98 24.87 8.02
N ILE A 239 17.28 25.01 9.31
CA ILE A 239 16.83 24.08 10.35
C ILE A 239 15.40 24.31 10.84
N LYS A 240 14.68 25.33 10.35
CA LYS A 240 13.32 25.66 10.82
C LYS A 240 13.20 25.79 12.36
N PHE A 241 14.26 26.30 13.01
CA PHE A 241 14.37 26.41 14.47
C PHE A 241 14.24 25.08 15.22
N LEU A 242 14.43 23.95 14.54
CA LEU A 242 14.30 22.65 15.16
C LEU A 242 15.45 22.41 16.14
N ARG A 243 15.12 21.88 17.32
CA ARG A 243 16.10 21.43 18.32
C ARG A 243 16.99 20.33 17.78
N LEU A 244 16.40 19.43 16.99
CA LEU A 244 17.03 18.24 16.42
C LEU A 244 17.20 18.35 14.89
N ASN A 245 17.81 17.35 14.25
CA ASN A 245 18.03 17.38 12.80
C ASN A 245 16.71 17.41 12.03
N ARG A 246 16.66 18.27 11.01
CA ARG A 246 15.50 18.37 10.10
C ARG A 246 15.45 17.21 9.09
N PHE A 247 16.61 16.69 8.71
CA PHE A 247 16.79 15.68 7.68
C PHE A 247 17.59 14.51 8.25
N GLN A 248 17.41 13.35 7.64
CA GLN A 248 18.20 12.18 7.96
C GLN A 248 19.65 12.40 7.49
N LYS A 249 20.64 12.18 8.36
CA LYS A 249 22.06 12.39 8.03
C LYS A 249 22.81 11.10 7.72
N VAL A 250 22.21 9.95 8.04
CA VAL A 250 22.78 8.61 7.82
C VAL A 250 21.76 7.70 7.14
N GLY A 251 22.22 6.83 6.25
CA GLY A 251 21.35 6.01 5.42
C GLY A 251 20.67 4.82 6.09
N ALA A 252 21.04 4.48 7.33
CA ALA A 252 20.45 3.39 8.09
C ALA A 252 20.36 3.79 9.57
N PRO A 253 19.37 4.61 9.95
CA PRO A 253 19.09 4.88 11.35
C PRO A 253 18.96 3.57 12.12
N SER A 254 19.61 3.51 13.28
CA SER A 254 19.53 2.34 14.16
C SER A 254 18.26 2.38 15.01
N GLY A 255 17.94 1.29 15.72
CA GLY A 255 16.81 1.22 16.63
C GLY A 255 16.97 2.14 17.85
N GLY A 256 18.20 2.55 18.19
CA GLY A 256 18.43 3.63 19.16
C GLY A 256 18.43 5.00 18.49
N PHE A 257 17.84 6.01 19.15
CA PHE A 257 17.90 7.38 18.66
C PHE A 257 19.31 7.98 18.82
N ASP A 258 19.91 8.40 17.71
CA ASP A 258 21.16 9.15 17.67
C ASP A 258 20.90 10.64 17.43
N LEU A 259 21.12 11.42 18.49
CA LEU A 259 20.98 12.87 18.51
C LEU A 259 21.70 13.58 17.34
N ASN A 260 22.86 13.07 16.91
CA ASN A 260 23.68 13.73 15.89
C ASN A 260 23.26 13.39 14.47
N ASN A 261 22.61 12.24 14.26
CA ASN A 261 22.42 11.66 12.94
C ASN A 261 20.96 11.52 12.53
N ASP A 262 20.08 11.27 13.49
CA ASP A 262 18.69 10.95 13.22
C ASP A 262 17.83 12.20 13.04
N ILE A 263 16.86 12.09 12.13
CA ILE A 263 15.81 13.08 11.95
C ILE A 263 14.97 13.20 13.23
N VAL A 264 14.52 14.42 13.54
CA VAL A 264 13.73 14.75 14.76
C VAL A 264 12.56 13.81 15.00
N CYS A 265 11.92 13.29 13.94
CA CYS A 265 10.79 12.36 14.04
C CYS A 265 11.15 11.09 14.82
N LEU A 266 12.35 10.53 14.59
CA LEU A 266 12.82 9.31 15.23
C LEU A 266 13.16 9.49 16.72
N ALA A 267 13.17 10.73 17.21
CA ALA A 267 13.30 11.01 18.63
C ALA A 267 12.08 10.50 19.42
N CYS A 268 10.89 10.47 18.80
CA CYS A 268 9.68 9.97 19.43
C CYS A 268 9.15 8.70 18.74
N HIS A 269 9.21 8.64 17.41
CA HIS A 269 8.70 7.51 16.63
C HIS A 269 9.82 6.51 16.34
N ASP A 270 9.88 5.41 17.09
CA ASP A 270 10.86 4.33 16.95
C ASP A 270 10.71 3.56 15.63
N LYS A 271 9.51 3.54 15.03
CA LYS A 271 9.19 2.82 13.78
C LYS A 271 9.65 1.36 13.80
N ALA A 272 9.48 0.72 14.97
CA ALA A 272 9.85 -0.65 15.26
C ALA A 272 11.36 -0.94 15.09
N GLY A 273 12.19 -0.04 15.59
CA GLY A 273 13.64 -0.16 15.68
C GLY A 273 14.35 0.12 14.36
N ASP A 274 15.22 -0.80 13.93
CA ASP A 274 16.04 -0.64 12.72
C ASP A 274 15.23 -0.71 11.40
N LEU A 275 13.93 -1.01 11.46
CA LEU A 275 13.14 -1.35 10.28
C LEU A 275 13.00 -0.19 9.29
N TRP A 276 12.82 1.05 9.77
CA TRP A 276 12.76 2.22 8.89
C TRP A 276 14.03 2.36 8.06
N GLY A 277 15.21 2.25 8.69
CA GLY A 277 16.50 2.41 8.02
C GLY A 277 16.82 1.33 6.99
N LEU A 278 16.12 0.20 7.04
CA LEU A 278 16.22 -0.87 6.06
C LEU A 278 15.23 -0.72 4.89
N SER A 279 14.28 0.22 4.96
CA SER A 279 13.29 0.42 3.91
C SER A 279 13.89 1.05 2.65
N ALA A 280 13.28 0.77 1.51
CA ALA A 280 13.66 1.35 0.22
C ALA A 280 13.65 2.89 0.26
N HIS A 281 12.78 3.51 1.06
CA HIS A 281 12.64 4.96 1.15
C HIS A 281 13.66 5.65 2.06
N ALA A 282 14.33 4.90 2.94
CA ALA A 282 15.35 5.43 3.85
C ALA A 282 16.78 5.03 3.45
N HIS A 283 16.93 4.03 2.58
CA HIS A 283 18.21 3.42 2.24
C HIS A 283 18.93 4.15 1.09
N PRO A 284 20.18 4.60 1.26
CA PRO A 284 20.90 5.44 0.31
C PRO A 284 21.40 4.69 -0.93
N GLY A 285 21.35 3.35 -0.92
CA GLY A 285 21.58 2.52 -2.10
C GLY A 285 20.31 2.23 -2.92
N VAL A 286 19.17 2.82 -2.53
CA VAL A 286 17.87 2.61 -3.17
C VAL A 286 17.18 3.92 -3.49
N ALA A 287 17.05 4.83 -2.52
CA ALA A 287 16.37 6.11 -2.66
C ALA A 287 17.37 7.26 -2.86
N ASP A 288 18.31 7.09 -3.79
CA ASP A 288 19.37 8.05 -4.10
C ASP A 288 19.01 9.06 -5.20
N GLU A 289 17.77 9.00 -5.70
CA GLU A 289 17.21 10.00 -6.60
C GLU A 289 17.22 11.38 -5.94
N ARG A 290 17.44 12.43 -6.76
CA ARG A 290 17.53 13.82 -6.30
C ARG A 290 16.25 14.57 -6.61
N TYR A 291 15.90 15.50 -5.72
CA TYR A 291 14.83 16.46 -5.98
C TYR A 291 15.21 17.42 -7.12
N LYS A 292 14.24 17.78 -7.96
CA LYS A 292 14.33 18.94 -8.86
C LYS A 292 14.54 20.20 -8.02
N ASP A 293 15.38 21.13 -8.47
CA ASP A 293 15.75 22.32 -7.69
C ASP A 293 14.55 23.20 -7.32
N THR A 294 13.58 23.35 -8.22
CA THR A 294 12.34 24.11 -7.95
C THR A 294 11.49 23.44 -6.86
N GLU A 295 11.43 22.11 -6.88
CA GLU A 295 10.66 21.31 -5.92
C GLU A 295 11.31 21.27 -4.54
N ALA A 296 12.65 21.18 -4.50
CA ALA A 296 13.43 21.33 -3.27
C ALA A 296 13.25 22.75 -2.69
N ALA A 297 13.36 23.79 -3.53
CA ALA A 297 13.22 25.18 -3.10
C ALA A 297 11.82 25.48 -2.54
N LEU A 298 10.76 24.96 -3.16
CA LEU A 298 9.38 25.11 -2.67
C LEU A 298 9.22 24.56 -1.24
N ARG A 299 9.86 23.42 -0.95
CA ARG A 299 9.86 22.75 0.37
C ARG A 299 10.91 23.32 1.33
N GLU A 300 11.66 24.32 0.89
CA GLU A 300 12.84 24.87 1.55
C GLU A 300 13.83 23.77 1.98
N PHE A 301 13.99 22.76 1.12
CA PHE A 301 15.00 21.73 1.25
C PHE A 301 16.32 22.23 0.63
N PRO A 302 17.49 21.69 1.07
CA PRO A 302 18.75 21.91 0.41
C PRO A 302 18.70 21.53 -1.07
N SER A 303 19.36 22.29 -1.94
CA SER A 303 19.51 21.92 -3.35
C SER A 303 20.27 20.59 -3.46
N GLY A 304 19.81 19.73 -4.36
CA GLY A 304 20.38 18.41 -4.59
C GLY A 304 20.08 17.36 -3.51
N ILE A 305 19.20 17.64 -2.54
CA ILE A 305 18.81 16.65 -1.52
C ILE A 305 18.30 15.36 -2.19
N GLN A 306 18.71 14.22 -1.64
CA GLN A 306 18.25 12.90 -2.06
C GLN A 306 17.01 12.46 -1.28
N VAL A 307 16.22 11.57 -1.86
CA VAL A 307 15.00 11.04 -1.23
C VAL A 307 15.30 10.45 0.14
N TRP A 308 16.35 9.62 0.29
CA TRP A 308 16.72 9.04 1.58
C TRP A 308 17.08 10.09 2.65
N GLU A 309 17.65 11.24 2.27
CA GLU A 309 18.00 12.34 3.21
C GLU A 309 16.75 13.08 3.68
N ALA A 310 15.79 13.32 2.79
CA ALA A 310 14.50 13.90 3.14
C ALA A 310 13.69 12.95 4.05
N GLY A 311 13.85 11.63 3.88
CA GLY A 311 13.35 10.60 4.78
C GLY A 311 11.85 10.72 5.06
N CYS A 312 11.46 10.87 6.32
CA CYS A 312 10.06 11.00 6.72
C CYS A 312 9.34 12.16 6.01
N LEU A 313 10.06 13.23 5.63
CA LEU A 313 9.48 14.42 5.02
C LEU A 313 9.09 14.25 3.56
N ASN A 314 9.46 13.12 2.92
CA ASN A 314 8.94 12.75 1.60
C ASN A 314 7.43 12.53 1.65
N CYS A 315 6.98 11.84 2.71
CA CYS A 315 5.60 11.39 2.85
C CYS A 315 4.81 12.21 3.87
N HIS A 316 5.46 12.71 4.91
CA HIS A 316 4.79 13.46 5.97
C HIS A 316 5.14 14.95 5.94
N ASP A 317 4.14 15.77 6.28
CA ASP A 317 4.33 17.19 6.59
C ASP A 317 3.66 17.49 7.93
N PRO A 318 4.43 17.89 8.98
CA PRO A 318 3.86 18.27 10.27
C PRO A 318 2.87 19.44 10.21
N HIS A 319 2.85 20.19 9.11
CA HIS A 319 1.90 21.27 8.84
C HIS A 319 1.39 21.10 7.40
N THR A 320 0.62 20.04 7.14
CA THR A 320 0.26 19.62 5.77
C THR A 320 -0.86 20.48 5.16
N VAL A 321 -1.25 20.17 3.92
CA VAL A 321 -2.42 20.75 3.25
C VAL A 321 -3.71 20.43 4.02
N GLN A 322 -4.64 21.39 4.09
CA GLN A 322 -5.93 21.17 4.74
C GLN A 322 -6.70 20.04 4.04
N GLY A 323 -7.27 19.12 4.81
CA GLY A 323 -8.02 17.97 4.27
C GLY A 323 -7.21 16.68 4.12
N ALA A 324 -5.87 16.73 4.18
CA ALA A 324 -5.06 15.51 4.19
C ALA A 324 -5.24 14.73 5.52
N ARG A 325 -5.26 13.40 5.44
CA ARG A 325 -5.26 12.50 6.61
C ARG A 325 -3.84 12.09 6.97
N ARG A 326 -3.62 11.66 8.22
CA ARG A 326 -2.33 11.06 8.67
C ARG A 326 -1.11 11.97 8.46
N LEU A 327 -1.34 13.28 8.35
CA LEU A 327 -0.33 14.31 8.07
C LEU A 327 0.48 14.02 6.81
N THR A 328 -0.15 13.40 5.80
CA THR A 328 0.51 13.07 4.54
C THR A 328 0.72 14.34 3.71
N ARG A 329 1.91 14.47 3.12
CA ARG A 329 2.31 15.63 2.33
C ARG A 329 1.50 15.65 1.04
N GLU A 330 0.77 16.73 0.82
CA GLU A 330 -0.02 16.94 -0.41
C GLU A 330 -1.04 15.81 -0.67
N GLY A 331 -1.46 15.07 0.36
CA GLY A 331 -2.36 13.93 0.28
C GLY A 331 -3.84 14.31 0.13
N THR A 332 -4.14 15.14 -0.87
CA THR A 332 -5.51 15.61 -1.19
C THR A 332 -5.77 15.60 -2.68
N ASP A 333 -7.04 15.46 -3.09
CA ASP A 333 -7.50 15.49 -4.48
C ASP A 333 -7.47 16.89 -5.15
N SER A 334 -6.92 17.91 -4.48
CA SER A 334 -6.78 19.26 -5.03
C SER A 334 -5.87 19.26 -6.27
N THR A 335 -6.33 19.96 -7.31
CA THR A 335 -5.59 20.18 -8.57
C THR A 335 -4.79 21.49 -8.58
N ALA A 336 -4.81 22.24 -7.48
CA ALA A 336 -4.01 23.45 -7.34
C ALA A 336 -2.51 23.11 -7.21
N SER A 337 -1.65 24.03 -7.64
CA SER A 337 -0.19 23.94 -7.46
C SER A 337 0.34 25.22 -6.81
N PRO A 338 0.85 25.17 -5.56
CA PRO A 338 0.82 24.02 -4.66
C PRO A 338 -0.61 23.62 -4.26
N LYS A 339 -0.81 22.37 -3.82
CA LYS A 339 -2.12 21.90 -3.37
C LYS A 339 -2.66 22.74 -2.21
N SER A 340 -3.95 23.04 -2.25
CA SER A 340 -4.66 23.88 -1.30
C SER A 340 -6.04 23.31 -1.02
N GLY A 341 -6.28 22.82 0.19
CA GLY A 341 -7.53 22.15 0.54
C GLY A 341 -7.72 20.83 -0.22
N GLY A 342 -8.97 20.40 -0.34
CA GLY A 342 -9.36 19.15 -1.04
C GLY A 342 -9.86 18.08 -0.08
N ASN A 343 -10.35 16.99 -0.63
CA ASN A 343 -10.68 15.79 0.14
C ASN A 343 -9.43 14.90 0.30
N PRO A 344 -9.38 14.03 1.31
CA PRO A 344 -8.30 13.07 1.48
C PRO A 344 -8.03 12.25 0.22
N ALA A 345 -6.76 12.09 -0.14
CA ALA A 345 -6.28 11.22 -1.22
C ALA A 345 -4.81 10.87 -0.95
N ILE A 346 -4.56 9.76 -0.23
CA ILE A 346 -3.22 9.42 0.26
C ILE A 346 -2.23 9.14 -0.88
N GLU A 347 -2.70 8.65 -2.01
CA GLU A 347 -1.92 8.30 -3.19
C GLU A 347 -1.22 9.50 -3.82
N GLU A 348 -1.81 10.68 -3.72
CA GLU A 348 -1.21 11.91 -4.22
C GLU A 348 0.14 12.18 -3.56
N THR A 349 0.34 11.69 -2.32
CA THR A 349 1.64 11.70 -1.66
C THR A 349 2.64 10.79 -2.36
N CYS A 350 2.23 9.60 -2.81
CA CYS A 350 3.06 8.64 -3.54
C CYS A 350 3.38 9.12 -4.96
N TYR A 351 2.39 9.69 -5.65
CA TYR A 351 2.50 10.15 -7.05
C TYR A 351 3.45 11.32 -7.22
N GLN A 352 3.78 12.05 -6.15
CA GLN A 352 4.88 13.03 -6.19
C GLN A 352 6.18 12.44 -6.78
N CYS A 353 6.48 11.16 -6.50
CA CYS A 353 7.67 10.47 -7.02
C CYS A 353 7.31 9.36 -8.01
N HIS A 354 6.24 8.60 -7.74
CA HIS A 354 5.83 7.41 -8.51
C HIS A 354 4.93 7.75 -9.70
N THR A 355 5.39 8.69 -10.51
CA THR A 355 4.72 9.18 -11.72
C THR A 355 5.72 9.28 -12.87
N ASN A 356 5.27 9.70 -14.05
CA ASN A 356 6.16 9.95 -15.17
C ASN A 356 7.21 11.03 -14.85
N ALA A 357 8.36 10.97 -15.52
CA ALA A 357 9.49 11.86 -15.24
C ALA A 357 9.19 13.37 -15.40
N THR A 358 8.15 13.73 -16.17
CA THR A 358 7.76 15.14 -16.34
C THR A 358 7.09 15.67 -15.08
N GLU A 359 6.11 14.93 -14.55
CA GLU A 359 5.31 15.29 -13.37
C GLU A 359 6.06 15.04 -12.05
N SER A 360 6.97 14.06 -12.02
CA SER A 360 7.72 13.69 -10.82
C SER A 360 8.51 14.84 -10.22
N ILE A 361 8.59 14.93 -8.89
CA ILE A 361 9.41 15.93 -8.21
C ILE A 361 10.92 15.62 -8.28
N LEU A 362 11.28 14.44 -8.79
CA LEU A 362 12.63 13.94 -8.86
C LEU A 362 13.26 14.24 -10.22
N THR A 363 14.55 14.50 -10.25
CA THR A 363 15.31 14.57 -11.49
C THR A 363 15.55 13.16 -12.01
N ALA A 364 15.50 12.96 -13.32
CA ALA A 364 16.18 11.84 -13.96
C ALA A 364 17.62 11.76 -13.43
N ASP A 365 18.10 10.57 -13.06
CA ASP A 365 19.44 10.37 -12.51
C ASP A 365 20.47 11.10 -13.38
N GLY A 366 21.53 11.65 -12.76
CA GLY A 366 22.45 12.66 -13.32
C GLY A 366 23.20 12.34 -14.63
N GLY A 367 22.77 11.33 -15.39
CA GLY A 367 23.14 11.02 -16.78
C GLY A 367 21.97 10.98 -17.78
N GLY A 368 20.75 11.40 -17.42
CA GLY A 368 19.60 11.42 -18.34
C GLY A 368 18.93 10.05 -18.55
N ALA A 369 19.18 9.08 -17.67
CA ALA A 369 18.43 7.83 -17.61
C ALA A 369 17.05 8.05 -16.95
N PRO A 370 16.01 7.29 -17.32
CA PRO A 370 14.76 7.27 -16.57
C PRO A 370 15.04 6.95 -15.09
N THR A 371 14.31 7.57 -14.17
CA THR A 371 14.35 7.21 -12.75
C THR A 371 14.04 5.72 -12.60
N GLN A 372 14.75 5.02 -11.71
CA GLN A 372 14.41 3.62 -11.35
C GLN A 372 13.13 3.51 -10.50
N VAL A 373 12.48 4.65 -10.23
CA VAL A 373 11.22 4.77 -9.53
C VAL A 373 10.07 4.29 -10.41
N PRO A 374 9.29 3.27 -9.99
CA PRO A 374 8.15 2.80 -10.76
C PRO A 374 7.09 3.87 -10.91
N ASN A 375 6.61 4.06 -12.14
CA ASN A 375 5.48 4.93 -12.47
C ASN A 375 4.16 4.18 -12.25
N ILE A 376 3.62 4.25 -11.03
CA ILE A 376 2.37 3.60 -10.67
C ILE A 376 1.15 4.45 -11.00
N GLU A 377 1.30 5.78 -11.01
CA GLU A 377 0.19 6.70 -11.28
C GLU A 377 -0.45 6.45 -12.64
N ASP A 378 0.35 6.24 -13.69
CA ASP A 378 -0.18 6.00 -15.03
C ASP A 378 -0.97 4.69 -15.13
N ASP A 379 -0.59 3.65 -14.39
CA ASP A 379 -1.34 2.39 -14.33
C ASP A 379 -2.70 2.61 -13.63
N PHE A 380 -2.74 3.39 -12.54
CA PHE A 380 -4.00 3.75 -11.85
C PHE A 380 -4.90 4.69 -12.68
N ARG A 381 -4.37 5.33 -13.72
CA ARG A 381 -5.15 6.12 -14.69
C ARG A 381 -5.70 5.29 -15.85
N LEU A 382 -5.39 3.99 -15.93
CA LEU A 382 -5.91 3.10 -16.98
C LEU A 382 -7.42 2.84 -16.82
N ALA A 383 -8.07 2.35 -17.88
CA ALA A 383 -9.51 2.16 -17.90
C ALA A 383 -10.03 1.13 -16.86
N ARG A 384 -9.16 0.22 -16.42
CA ARG A 384 -9.42 -0.72 -15.35
C ARG A 384 -8.37 -0.54 -14.27
N HIS A 385 -8.78 -0.29 -13.04
CA HIS A 385 -7.88 -0.04 -11.93
C HIS A 385 -8.57 -0.33 -10.59
N MET A 386 -7.78 -0.41 -9.52
CA MET A 386 -8.33 -0.56 -8.17
C MET A 386 -9.00 0.75 -7.71
N PRO A 387 -10.05 0.68 -6.86
CA PRO A 387 -10.81 1.86 -6.43
C PRO A 387 -10.06 2.68 -5.38
N ILE A 388 -9.11 3.47 -5.84
CA ILE A 388 -8.16 4.19 -5.00
C ILE A 388 -8.52 5.66 -4.79
N THR A 389 -9.38 6.23 -5.65
CA THR A 389 -9.84 7.61 -5.47
C THR A 389 -11.21 7.67 -4.78
N ASN A 390 -11.52 8.80 -4.14
CA ASN A 390 -12.85 9.08 -3.59
C ASN A 390 -13.98 8.83 -4.61
N ALA A 391 -13.75 9.17 -5.87
CA ALA A 391 -14.72 8.99 -6.94
C ALA A 391 -14.89 7.52 -7.36
N ASP A 392 -13.84 6.71 -7.20
CA ASP A 392 -13.89 5.29 -7.50
C ASP A 392 -14.55 4.50 -6.38
N GLN A 393 -14.32 4.88 -5.11
CA GLN A 393 -14.86 4.17 -3.96
C GLN A 393 -16.39 4.28 -3.86
N PRO A 394 -17.14 3.20 -3.56
CA PRO A 394 -18.60 3.24 -3.44
C PRO A 394 -19.10 4.20 -2.34
N ALA A 395 -18.29 4.46 -1.32
CA ALA A 395 -18.60 5.43 -0.28
C ALA A 395 -18.54 6.89 -0.75
N GLY A 396 -17.91 7.18 -1.91
CA GLY A 396 -17.66 8.53 -2.40
C GLY A 396 -16.60 9.30 -1.60
N THR A 397 -15.88 8.63 -0.70
CA THR A 397 -14.86 9.19 0.18
C THR A 397 -13.92 8.06 0.61
N GLU A 398 -12.66 8.40 0.90
CA GLU A 398 -11.66 7.51 1.48
C GLU A 398 -12.18 6.95 2.81
N VAL A 399 -12.44 5.64 2.85
CA VAL A 399 -12.87 4.94 4.08
C VAL A 399 -11.73 4.19 4.78
N HIS A 400 -10.57 4.10 4.10
CA HIS A 400 -9.39 3.39 4.54
C HIS A 400 -8.97 3.78 5.95
N ASP A 401 -8.56 2.78 6.71
CA ASP A 401 -8.11 2.92 8.08
C ASP A 401 -6.80 2.18 8.38
N ILE A 402 -6.01 2.73 9.31
CA ILE A 402 -4.72 2.16 9.73
C ILE A 402 -4.74 2.09 11.25
N GLU A 403 -4.82 0.87 11.80
CA GLU A 403 -4.99 0.66 13.25
C GLU A 403 -3.67 0.44 13.99
N ASP A 404 -2.62 -0.01 13.29
CA ASP A 404 -1.34 -0.34 13.91
C ASP A 404 -0.16 -0.17 12.95
N LYS A 405 1.04 -0.43 13.47
CA LYS A 405 2.31 -0.37 12.73
C LYS A 405 2.43 -1.34 11.55
N ASP A 406 1.63 -2.39 11.53
CA ASP A 406 1.56 -3.36 10.44
C ASP A 406 0.54 -2.94 9.36
N PHE A 407 -0.10 -1.79 9.58
CA PHE A 407 -1.13 -1.20 8.74
C PHE A 407 -2.36 -2.10 8.63
N THR A 408 -2.69 -2.78 9.74
CA THR A 408 -3.91 -3.59 9.78
C THR A 408 -5.16 -2.73 9.76
N GLU A 409 -6.24 -3.32 9.25
CA GLU A 409 -7.55 -2.70 9.15
C GLU A 409 -8.64 -3.72 9.52
N ALA A 410 -9.68 -3.29 10.23
CA ALA A 410 -10.84 -4.11 10.52
C ALA A 410 -11.55 -4.63 9.26
N GLN A 411 -12.04 -5.88 9.31
CA GLN A 411 -12.79 -6.50 8.21
C GLN A 411 -14.01 -5.69 7.74
N ALA A 412 -14.65 -4.95 8.65
CA ALA A 412 -15.80 -4.11 8.33
C ALA A 412 -15.43 -2.96 7.37
N LYS A 413 -14.21 -2.44 7.47
CA LYS A 413 -13.70 -1.40 6.57
C LYS A 413 -13.25 -1.97 5.22
N LEU A 414 -12.85 -3.24 5.17
CA LEU A 414 -12.61 -3.94 3.90
C LEU A 414 -13.89 -4.28 3.13
N GLY A 415 -15.07 -4.17 3.74
CA GLY A 415 -16.37 -4.42 3.11
C GLY A 415 -17.24 -5.50 3.76
N LYS A 416 -16.78 -6.16 4.83
CA LYS A 416 -17.55 -7.22 5.49
C LYS A 416 -18.76 -6.65 6.22
N GLY A 417 -19.95 -7.16 5.91
CA GLY A 417 -21.22 -6.61 6.39
C GLY A 417 -21.65 -5.28 5.76
N ASN A 418 -20.77 -4.59 5.02
CA ASN A 418 -21.09 -3.33 4.35
C ASN A 418 -20.20 -3.11 3.11
N LEU A 419 -20.70 -3.50 1.94
CA LEU A 419 -19.98 -3.34 0.67
C LEU A 419 -19.76 -1.87 0.24
N THR A 420 -20.40 -0.89 0.90
CA THR A 420 -20.08 0.52 0.66
C THR A 420 -18.65 0.87 1.09
N ASN A 421 -18.07 0.11 2.02
CA ASN A 421 -16.70 0.33 2.49
C ASN A 421 -15.63 -0.26 1.55
N ARG A 422 -16.01 -0.88 0.43
CA ARG A 422 -15.02 -1.48 -0.50
C ARG A 422 -14.09 -0.40 -1.07
N HIS A 423 -12.81 -0.55 -0.82
CA HIS A 423 -11.77 0.34 -1.32
C HIS A 423 -10.47 -0.46 -1.54
N ALA A 424 -9.45 0.22 -2.02
CA ALA A 424 -8.07 -0.23 -1.96
C ALA A 424 -7.15 1.00 -2.00
N GLU A 425 -6.22 1.11 -1.05
CA GLU A 425 -5.16 2.12 -1.05
C GLU A 425 -3.78 1.48 -1.28
N CYS A 426 -2.77 2.30 -1.55
CA CYS A 426 -1.38 1.81 -1.62
C CYS A 426 -0.97 1.05 -0.34
N THR A 427 -1.48 1.49 0.81
CA THR A 427 -1.17 0.94 2.13
C THR A 427 -1.87 -0.38 2.45
N ASP A 428 -2.86 -0.80 1.65
CA ASP A 428 -3.46 -2.13 1.76
C ASP A 428 -2.54 -3.25 1.28
N CYS A 429 -1.64 -2.92 0.36
CA CYS A 429 -0.70 -3.84 -0.27
C CYS A 429 0.75 -3.62 0.18
N HIS A 430 1.13 -2.39 0.49
CA HIS A 430 2.49 -2.00 0.81
C HIS A 430 2.60 -1.37 2.20
N ASN A 431 3.69 -1.67 2.92
CA ASN A 431 4.06 -0.91 4.10
C ASN A 431 5.25 0.01 3.74
N PRO A 432 5.04 1.31 3.51
CA PRO A 432 6.09 2.22 3.05
C PRO A 432 7.24 2.39 4.05
N HIS A 433 7.03 2.02 5.33
CA HIS A 433 8.10 2.02 6.34
C HIS A 433 8.98 0.77 6.30
N ARG A 434 8.64 -0.26 5.50
CA ARG A 434 9.24 -1.60 5.56
C ARG A 434 9.49 -2.26 4.21
N VAL A 435 8.94 -1.67 3.13
CA VAL A 435 9.15 -2.07 1.74
C VAL A 435 10.64 -2.07 1.40
N THR A 436 11.12 -3.06 0.65
CA THR A 436 12.56 -3.20 0.32
C THR A 436 12.78 -3.47 -1.17
N LYS A 437 13.92 -3.01 -1.70
CA LYS A 437 14.37 -3.37 -3.06
C LYS A 437 15.12 -4.71 -3.02
N THR A 438 14.40 -5.78 -2.71
CA THR A 438 14.93 -7.17 -2.68
C THR A 438 14.02 -8.13 -3.45
N ARG A 439 14.56 -9.23 -3.98
CA ARG A 439 13.79 -10.20 -4.77
C ARG A 439 12.79 -10.98 -3.93
N ARG A 440 13.12 -11.24 -2.66
CA ARG A 440 12.24 -11.90 -1.70
C ARG A 440 12.05 -11.04 -0.46
N PHE A 441 10.88 -11.20 0.13
CA PHE A 441 10.45 -10.52 1.35
C PHE A 441 11.40 -10.76 2.55
N ASN A 442 12.16 -11.85 2.58
CA ASN A 442 13.05 -12.25 3.67
C ASN A 442 14.56 -12.12 3.35
N ASP A 443 14.92 -11.59 2.18
CA ASP A 443 16.31 -11.31 1.84
C ASP A 443 16.88 -10.17 2.73
N ASP A 444 18.21 -10.00 2.73
CA ASP A 444 18.88 -8.94 3.48
C ASP A 444 18.73 -7.59 2.78
N PRO A 445 17.96 -6.63 3.35
CA PRO A 445 17.75 -5.33 2.73
C PRO A 445 18.97 -4.41 2.78
N ALA A 446 20.00 -4.72 3.58
CA ALA A 446 21.28 -4.00 3.54
C ALA A 446 22.03 -4.22 2.22
N VAL A 447 21.62 -5.21 1.42
CA VAL A 447 22.16 -5.48 0.08
C VAL A 447 21.02 -5.43 -0.94
N PRO A 448 20.69 -4.24 -1.47
CA PRO A 448 19.65 -4.10 -2.48
C PRO A 448 19.91 -4.99 -3.70
N ALA A 449 18.84 -5.60 -4.21
CA ALA A 449 18.85 -6.33 -5.46
C ALA A 449 18.68 -5.37 -6.65
N ALA A 450 18.78 -5.91 -7.87
CA ALA A 450 18.53 -5.14 -9.10
C ALA A 450 17.12 -4.54 -9.12
N ALA A 451 16.10 -5.28 -8.64
CA ALA A 451 14.73 -4.82 -8.49
C ALA A 451 14.09 -5.37 -7.21
N GLY A 452 12.99 -4.74 -6.78
CA GLY A 452 12.20 -5.18 -5.61
C GLY A 452 11.15 -6.25 -5.93
N THR A 453 10.97 -6.58 -7.21
CA THR A 453 10.02 -7.58 -7.73
C THR A 453 10.72 -8.90 -8.03
N HIS A 454 9.94 -9.95 -8.30
CA HIS A 454 10.50 -11.25 -8.66
C HIS A 454 11.22 -11.23 -10.00
N GLU A 455 12.26 -12.05 -10.12
CA GLU A 455 12.98 -12.24 -11.37
C GLU A 455 12.14 -13.07 -12.36
N HIS A 456 12.10 -12.65 -13.63
CA HIS A 456 11.35 -13.30 -14.71
C HIS A 456 12.24 -13.70 -15.89
N THR A 457 13.53 -13.92 -15.63
CA THR A 457 14.51 -14.32 -16.65
C THR A 457 14.46 -15.82 -16.94
N THR A 458 14.96 -16.22 -18.11
CA THR A 458 15.08 -17.64 -18.53
C THR A 458 15.77 -18.48 -17.46
N GLY A 459 15.17 -19.63 -17.13
CA GLY A 459 15.68 -20.55 -16.11
C GLY A 459 15.35 -20.17 -14.66
N THR A 460 14.68 -19.04 -14.42
CA THR A 460 14.18 -18.71 -13.08
C THR A 460 13.02 -19.62 -12.71
N LEU A 461 13.09 -20.20 -11.50
CA LEU A 461 11.99 -20.98 -10.94
C LEU A 461 10.96 -20.04 -10.30
N HIS A 462 9.76 -20.00 -10.86
CA HIS A 462 8.67 -19.24 -10.28
C HIS A 462 8.14 -19.89 -9.00
N THR A 463 7.68 -19.03 -8.10
CA THR A 463 7.06 -19.44 -6.84
C THR A 463 5.79 -18.63 -6.60
N ASN A 464 5.25 -18.69 -5.39
CA ASN A 464 4.22 -17.77 -4.91
C ASN A 464 4.72 -16.93 -3.72
N LEU A 465 6.03 -17.00 -3.40
CA LEU A 465 6.64 -16.28 -2.27
C LEU A 465 6.52 -14.78 -2.46
N ALA A 466 6.31 -14.01 -1.38
CA ALA A 466 6.24 -12.56 -1.46
C ALA A 466 7.59 -11.93 -1.86
N SER A 467 7.56 -10.83 -2.60
CA SER A 467 8.74 -10.05 -2.99
C SER A 467 9.14 -9.04 -1.91
N GLY A 468 10.27 -8.35 -2.10
CA GLY A 468 10.70 -7.26 -1.20
C GLY A 468 9.72 -6.09 -1.18
N VAL A 469 9.03 -5.83 -2.30
CA VAL A 469 8.00 -4.76 -2.34
C VAL A 469 6.78 -5.05 -1.46
N LEU A 470 6.59 -6.30 -1.03
CA LEU A 470 5.51 -6.74 -0.14
C LEU A 470 5.99 -6.97 1.30
N ARG A 471 7.27 -6.70 1.60
CA ARG A 471 7.84 -6.91 2.94
C ARG A 471 7.14 -6.04 3.98
N GLY A 472 6.67 -6.68 5.05
CA GLY A 472 6.04 -5.99 6.18
C GLY A 472 4.57 -5.61 5.96
N ALA A 473 3.99 -5.92 4.80
CA ALA A 473 2.56 -5.89 4.58
C ALA A 473 1.86 -6.98 5.40
N TRP A 474 0.55 -6.84 5.60
CA TRP A 474 -0.28 -7.84 6.24
C TRP A 474 -1.19 -8.56 5.23
N GLY A 475 -1.60 -9.77 5.58
CA GLY A 475 -2.36 -10.67 4.72
C GLY A 475 -3.15 -11.68 5.54
N VAL A 476 -3.78 -12.64 4.86
CA VAL A 476 -4.57 -13.71 5.48
C VAL A 476 -4.29 -15.06 4.81
N GLU A 477 -4.19 -16.10 5.63
CA GLU A 477 -4.15 -17.49 5.17
C GLU A 477 -5.51 -18.16 5.45
N PRO A 478 -6.24 -18.65 4.43
CA PRO A 478 -7.54 -19.28 4.62
C PRO A 478 -7.44 -20.64 5.32
N ILE A 479 -8.41 -20.91 6.21
CA ILE A 479 -8.59 -22.19 6.89
C ILE A 479 -9.83 -22.87 6.31
N TYR A 480 -9.66 -24.09 5.79
CA TYR A 480 -10.74 -24.86 5.16
C TYR A 480 -11.20 -26.02 6.04
N ALA A 481 -12.50 -26.29 6.04
CA ALA A 481 -13.10 -27.48 6.67
C ALA A 481 -13.49 -28.57 5.66
N SER A 482 -13.49 -28.26 4.36
CA SER A 482 -13.82 -29.17 3.26
C SER A 482 -12.96 -28.87 2.04
N GLU A 483 -12.73 -29.89 1.21
CA GLU A 483 -12.08 -29.79 -0.09
C GLU A 483 -13.08 -29.62 -1.25
N GLU A 484 -14.39 -29.68 -0.96
CA GLU A 484 -15.46 -29.57 -1.97
C GLU A 484 -15.54 -28.15 -2.54
N PHE A 485 -15.64 -28.02 -3.87
CA PHE A 485 -15.91 -26.73 -4.50
C PHE A 485 -17.34 -26.24 -4.24
N GLY A 486 -17.51 -24.93 -4.05
CA GLY A 486 -18.80 -24.31 -3.78
C GLY A 486 -19.01 -24.06 -2.28
N PRO A 487 -20.26 -23.99 -1.79
CA PRO A 487 -20.57 -23.57 -0.42
C PRO A 487 -19.77 -24.27 0.69
N PRO A 488 -19.54 -25.60 0.65
CA PRO A 488 -18.75 -26.27 1.69
C PRO A 488 -17.26 -25.89 1.70
N GLY A 489 -16.71 -25.46 0.56
CA GLY A 489 -15.29 -25.11 0.38
C GLY A 489 -14.96 -23.65 0.68
N ILE A 490 -15.94 -22.85 1.12
CA ILE A 490 -15.66 -21.51 1.60
C ILE A 490 -14.76 -21.63 2.85
N PRO A 491 -13.69 -20.81 2.97
CA PRO A 491 -12.90 -20.73 4.19
C PRO A 491 -13.78 -20.51 5.44
N THR A 492 -13.61 -21.36 6.45
CA THR A 492 -14.30 -21.24 7.75
C THR A 492 -13.65 -20.22 8.68
N GLY A 493 -12.43 -19.81 8.37
CA GLY A 493 -11.65 -18.84 9.13
C GLY A 493 -10.40 -18.45 8.38
N PHE A 494 -9.63 -17.54 8.96
CA PHE A 494 -8.39 -17.04 8.39
C PHE A 494 -7.36 -16.83 9.51
N GLU A 495 -6.11 -17.19 9.25
CA GLU A 495 -4.98 -16.75 10.06
C GLU A 495 -4.51 -15.39 9.53
N VAL A 496 -4.52 -14.35 10.38
CA VAL A 496 -3.94 -13.06 10.03
C VAL A 496 -2.41 -13.17 10.04
N LYS A 497 -1.79 -12.72 8.96
CA LYS A 497 -0.34 -12.71 8.74
C LYS A 497 0.15 -11.27 8.79
N LYS A 498 1.05 -10.91 9.70
CA LYS A 498 1.56 -9.53 9.85
C LYS A 498 2.95 -9.47 10.48
N GLY A 499 3.54 -8.26 10.48
CA GLY A 499 4.90 -8.03 10.96
C GLY A 499 5.97 -8.27 9.89
N VAL A 500 7.24 -8.17 10.31
CA VAL A 500 8.41 -8.25 9.41
C VAL A 500 9.14 -9.58 9.59
N PRO A 501 9.49 -10.30 8.52
CA PRO A 501 10.30 -11.50 8.63
C PRO A 501 11.73 -11.16 9.08
N PRO A 502 12.37 -12.02 9.90
CA PRO A 502 13.82 -11.98 10.08
C PRO A 502 14.54 -12.12 8.74
N ILE A 503 15.75 -11.58 8.63
CA ILE A 503 16.64 -11.84 7.49
C ILE A 503 16.90 -13.35 7.40
N GLY A 504 16.70 -13.94 6.21
CA GLY A 504 16.75 -15.39 6.02
C GLY A 504 15.63 -16.14 6.76
N GLY A 505 14.59 -15.45 7.21
CA GLY A 505 13.47 -16.02 7.95
C GLY A 505 12.72 -17.10 7.17
N SER A 506 11.93 -17.90 7.88
CA SER A 506 11.17 -19.01 7.30
C SER A 506 10.22 -18.56 6.18
N THR A 507 10.14 -19.37 5.13
CA THR A 507 9.17 -19.25 4.02
C THR A 507 7.96 -20.18 4.20
N ALA A 508 7.85 -20.86 5.35
CA ALA A 508 6.71 -21.73 5.65
C ALA A 508 5.42 -20.91 5.73
N VAL A 509 4.32 -21.45 5.19
CA VAL A 509 3.00 -20.80 5.25
C VAL A 509 2.50 -20.59 6.69
N SER A 510 3.00 -21.38 7.64
CA SER A 510 2.71 -21.27 9.07
C SER A 510 3.45 -20.13 9.78
N ALA A 511 4.35 -19.41 9.09
CA ALA A 511 4.97 -18.22 9.66
C ALA A 511 3.90 -17.17 10.04
N PRO A 512 4.16 -16.32 11.06
CA PRO A 512 3.19 -15.32 11.52
C PRO A 512 3.09 -14.08 10.60
N TYR A 513 4.03 -13.92 9.65
CA TYR A 513 4.09 -12.82 8.70
C TYR A 513 3.72 -13.27 7.29
N VAL A 514 3.45 -12.32 6.39
CA VAL A 514 3.20 -12.61 4.99
C VAL A 514 4.41 -13.30 4.39
N THR A 515 4.17 -14.48 3.79
CA THR A 515 5.19 -15.23 3.06
C THR A 515 4.84 -15.39 1.60
N ARG A 516 3.57 -15.17 1.21
CA ARG A 516 3.05 -15.35 -0.14
C ARG A 516 2.28 -14.13 -0.60
N GLU A 517 2.37 -13.82 -1.88
CA GLU A 517 1.62 -12.71 -2.47
C GLU A 517 0.11 -12.88 -2.33
N TYR A 518 -0.42 -14.09 -2.56
CA TYR A 518 -1.86 -14.34 -2.47
C TYR A 518 -2.44 -14.01 -1.09
N GLN A 519 -1.64 -14.08 -0.02
CA GLN A 519 -2.12 -13.77 1.33
C GLN A 519 -2.59 -12.32 1.43
N ILE A 520 -1.97 -11.40 0.69
CA ILE A 520 -2.37 -10.00 0.63
C ILE A 520 -3.67 -9.88 -0.17
N CYS A 521 -3.74 -10.48 -1.37
CA CYS A 521 -4.92 -10.42 -2.23
C CYS A 521 -6.17 -11.01 -1.56
N LEU A 522 -6.03 -12.14 -0.85
CA LEU A 522 -7.15 -12.83 -0.23
C LEU A 522 -7.80 -12.04 0.91
N LYS A 523 -7.17 -10.99 1.46
CA LYS A 523 -7.84 -10.06 2.40
C LYS A 523 -9.10 -9.48 1.76
N CYS A 524 -9.00 -9.01 0.52
CA CYS A 524 -10.08 -8.26 -0.15
C CYS A 524 -10.89 -9.13 -1.13
N HIS A 525 -10.29 -10.22 -1.60
CA HIS A 525 -10.86 -11.09 -2.64
C HIS A 525 -11.43 -12.42 -2.10
N SER A 526 -11.66 -12.51 -0.80
CA SER A 526 -12.32 -13.66 -0.16
C SER A 526 -13.37 -13.22 0.87
N ASN A 527 -14.03 -14.20 1.49
CA ASN A 527 -14.95 -13.98 2.60
C ASN A 527 -14.29 -13.46 3.90
N TYR A 528 -13.00 -13.11 3.85
CA TYR A 528 -12.38 -12.24 4.83
C TYR A 528 -12.87 -10.79 4.71
N GLY A 529 -13.00 -10.26 3.48
CA GLY A 529 -13.34 -8.86 3.22
C GLY A 529 -14.79 -8.61 2.79
N TYR A 530 -15.60 -9.65 2.62
CA TYR A 530 -17.04 -9.55 2.33
C TYR A 530 -17.78 -10.80 2.80
N ASP A 531 -19.11 -10.76 2.80
CA ASP A 531 -19.93 -11.92 3.15
C ASP A 531 -20.18 -12.78 1.90
N ASP A 532 -20.05 -14.11 2.03
CA ASP A 532 -20.24 -15.04 0.93
C ASP A 532 -20.90 -16.31 1.43
N ASP A 533 -21.91 -16.78 0.67
CA ASP A 533 -22.62 -18.04 0.89
C ASP A 533 -22.13 -19.17 -0.01
N GLY A 534 -21.17 -18.88 -0.91
CA GLY A 534 -20.58 -19.84 -1.86
C GLY A 534 -21.56 -20.29 -2.94
N GLY A 535 -22.73 -19.67 -3.02
CA GLY A 535 -23.75 -19.92 -4.02
C GLY A 535 -23.41 -19.34 -5.39
N PRO A 536 -24.34 -19.45 -6.36
CA PRO A 536 -24.19 -18.89 -7.70
C PRO A 536 -24.08 -17.35 -7.71
N ASP A 537 -23.75 -16.77 -8.86
CA ASP A 537 -23.36 -15.34 -9.11
C ASP A 537 -24.38 -14.24 -8.76
N ALA A 538 -25.37 -14.48 -7.89
CA ALA A 538 -26.44 -13.53 -7.58
C ALA A 538 -26.60 -13.21 -6.08
N SER A 539 -25.61 -13.56 -5.24
CA SER A 539 -25.67 -13.20 -3.82
C SER A 539 -25.35 -11.71 -3.63
N THR A 540 -26.32 -10.95 -3.10
CA THR A 540 -26.18 -9.50 -2.79
C THR A 540 -25.09 -9.19 -1.78
N THR A 541 -24.46 -10.21 -1.22
CA THR A 541 -23.37 -10.11 -0.25
C THR A 541 -21.99 -10.03 -0.90
N ARG A 542 -21.87 -10.37 -2.19
CA ARG A 542 -20.62 -10.26 -2.96
C ARG A 542 -20.47 -8.86 -3.58
N PRO A 543 -19.24 -8.38 -3.79
CA PRO A 543 -19.00 -7.16 -4.56
C PRO A 543 -19.51 -7.32 -6.00
N ALA A 544 -20.40 -6.42 -6.43
CA ALA A 544 -20.91 -6.40 -7.80
C ALA A 544 -19.87 -5.82 -8.78
N LEU A 545 -19.84 -6.33 -10.01
CA LEU A 545 -19.10 -5.70 -11.10
C LEU A 545 -19.73 -4.34 -11.43
N GLY A 546 -18.89 -3.36 -11.79
CA GLY A 546 -19.31 -1.99 -12.08
C GLY A 546 -19.81 -1.20 -10.86
N SER A 547 -19.62 -1.70 -9.65
CA SER A 547 -20.02 -1.02 -8.41
C SER A 547 -19.08 0.11 -7.96
N PHE A 548 -17.89 0.20 -8.58
CA PHE A 548 -16.86 1.18 -8.28
C PHE A 548 -16.22 1.72 -9.58
N GLY A 549 -15.65 2.92 -9.52
CA GLY A 549 -14.98 3.55 -10.66
C GLY A 549 -13.71 2.79 -11.07
N GLY A 550 -13.43 2.69 -12.37
CA GLY A 550 -12.36 1.80 -12.86
C GLY A 550 -12.67 0.30 -12.80
N GLY A 551 -13.76 -0.12 -12.15
CA GLY A 551 -14.12 -1.52 -12.05
C GLY A 551 -14.46 -2.17 -13.40
N THR A 552 -14.41 -3.50 -13.44
CA THR A 552 -14.86 -4.26 -14.60
C THR A 552 -16.38 -4.10 -14.77
N PRO A 553 -16.90 -3.80 -15.98
CA PRO A 553 -18.33 -3.61 -16.19
C PRO A 553 -19.14 -4.88 -15.90
N SER A 554 -20.32 -4.70 -15.30
CA SER A 554 -21.27 -5.79 -15.10
C SER A 554 -21.68 -6.43 -16.42
N GLY A 555 -21.83 -7.76 -16.43
CA GLY A 555 -22.09 -8.58 -17.61
C GLY A 555 -20.85 -9.00 -18.39
N THR A 556 -19.65 -8.54 -18.02
CA THR A 556 -18.40 -9.01 -18.63
C THR A 556 -18.25 -10.51 -18.39
N ASN A 557 -18.10 -11.30 -19.47
CA ASN A 557 -18.10 -12.76 -19.42
C ASN A 557 -19.36 -13.39 -18.80
N GLY A 558 -20.47 -12.63 -18.78
CA GLY A 558 -21.71 -13.00 -18.09
C GLY A 558 -21.68 -12.76 -16.59
N LEU A 559 -20.54 -12.39 -16.00
CA LEU A 559 -20.42 -12.16 -14.55
C LEU A 559 -21.11 -10.86 -14.15
N THR A 560 -21.77 -10.91 -13.00
CA THR A 560 -22.40 -9.75 -12.36
C THR A 560 -21.75 -9.43 -11.00
N HIS A 561 -21.10 -10.41 -10.37
CA HIS A 561 -20.36 -10.23 -9.12
C HIS A 561 -18.96 -10.82 -9.20
N TYR A 562 -18.04 -10.31 -8.38
CA TYR A 562 -16.73 -10.92 -8.18
C TYR A 562 -16.88 -12.20 -7.36
N THR A 563 -16.04 -13.20 -7.65
CA THR A 563 -16.10 -14.50 -6.97
C THR A 563 -15.13 -14.59 -5.79
N ASN A 564 -15.27 -15.65 -5.00
CA ASN A 564 -14.42 -15.91 -3.83
C ASN A 564 -13.17 -16.69 -4.20
N GLN A 565 -12.06 -15.96 -4.26
CA GLN A 565 -10.78 -16.44 -4.77
C GLN A 565 -10.16 -17.50 -3.85
N ALA A 566 -10.38 -17.40 -2.54
CA ALA A 566 -9.86 -18.39 -1.60
C ALA A 566 -10.48 -19.78 -1.87
N MET A 567 -11.82 -19.85 -1.97
CA MET A 567 -12.53 -21.08 -2.29
C MET A 567 -12.08 -21.69 -3.63
N GLU A 568 -11.89 -20.83 -4.64
CA GLU A 568 -11.50 -21.26 -5.99
C GLU A 568 -10.08 -21.82 -6.01
N PHE A 569 -9.10 -21.08 -5.48
CA PHE A 569 -7.68 -21.45 -5.50
C PHE A 569 -7.28 -22.54 -4.51
N GLN A 570 -8.19 -22.99 -3.65
CA GLN A 570 -7.92 -24.08 -2.72
C GLN A 570 -7.21 -25.25 -3.43
N ALA A 571 -6.03 -25.59 -2.90
CA ALA A 571 -5.10 -26.56 -3.50
C ALA A 571 -4.84 -27.74 -2.54
N PRO A 572 -5.80 -28.66 -2.36
CA PRO A 572 -5.64 -29.76 -1.42
C PRO A 572 -4.47 -30.68 -1.78
N VAL A 573 -3.72 -31.10 -0.76
CA VAL A 573 -2.53 -31.94 -0.96
C VAL A 573 -2.92 -33.31 -1.53
N ALA A 574 -4.02 -33.90 -1.06
CA ALA A 574 -4.50 -35.20 -1.54
C ALA A 574 -4.88 -35.19 -3.02
N HIS A 575 -5.27 -34.03 -3.55
CA HIS A 575 -5.68 -33.84 -4.94
C HIS A 575 -4.51 -33.63 -5.91
N ARG A 576 -3.26 -33.51 -5.42
CA ARG A 576 -2.07 -33.31 -6.28
C ARG A 576 -1.72 -34.55 -7.09
N GLY A 577 -1.15 -34.35 -8.28
CA GLY A 577 -0.85 -35.41 -9.23
C GLY A 577 -2.05 -35.78 -10.10
N GLU A 578 -2.07 -37.02 -10.59
CA GLU A 578 -3.14 -37.54 -11.44
C GLU A 578 -3.45 -39.02 -11.09
N GLY A 579 -4.62 -39.52 -11.47
CA GLY A 579 -5.03 -40.91 -11.24
C GLY A 579 -5.89 -41.12 -10.00
N GLN A 580 -6.24 -40.04 -9.28
CA GLN A 580 -7.00 -40.12 -8.03
C GLN A 580 -8.50 -40.24 -8.28
N ASN A 581 -9.20 -40.89 -7.34
CA ASN A 581 -10.66 -40.94 -7.28
C ASN A 581 -11.14 -40.00 -6.18
N LEU A 582 -11.00 -38.69 -6.42
CA LEU A 582 -11.31 -37.63 -5.46
C LEU A 582 -12.23 -36.58 -6.08
N GLY A 583 -12.95 -36.94 -7.15
CA GLY A 583 -13.91 -36.06 -7.79
C GLY A 583 -15.06 -35.78 -6.84
N ALA A 584 -15.53 -36.80 -6.12
CA ALA A 584 -16.61 -36.67 -5.14
C ALA A 584 -16.27 -35.68 -4.02
N GLU A 585 -15.06 -35.81 -3.46
CA GLU A 585 -14.48 -34.91 -2.46
C GLU A 585 -14.28 -33.50 -3.02
N GLY A 586 -13.86 -33.38 -4.27
CA GLY A 586 -13.72 -32.09 -4.95
C GLY A 586 -15.03 -31.40 -5.31
N GLY A 587 -16.17 -32.07 -5.19
CA GLY A 587 -17.50 -31.52 -5.46
C GLY A 587 -18.23 -32.06 -6.69
N ALA A 588 -17.63 -32.99 -7.44
CA ALA A 588 -18.30 -33.72 -8.52
C ALA A 588 -19.24 -34.80 -7.98
N SER A 589 -20.31 -35.14 -8.71
CA SER A 589 -21.17 -36.28 -8.36
C SER A 589 -20.34 -37.57 -8.22
N PRO A 590 -20.71 -38.51 -7.31
CA PRO A 590 -20.02 -39.80 -7.20
C PRO A 590 -19.96 -40.60 -8.53
N LEU A 591 -20.83 -40.29 -9.49
CA LEU A 591 -20.78 -40.85 -10.84
C LEU A 591 -19.53 -40.44 -11.64
N TYR A 592 -18.90 -39.32 -11.27
CA TYR A 592 -17.75 -38.71 -11.93
C TYR A 592 -16.54 -38.65 -11.00
N ASP A 593 -16.45 -39.57 -10.06
CA ASP A 593 -15.36 -39.64 -9.09
C ASP A 593 -14.09 -40.26 -9.69
N THR A 594 -14.25 -41.31 -10.50
CA THR A 594 -13.12 -42.08 -11.03
C THR A 594 -12.18 -41.22 -11.87
N ASN A 595 -10.91 -41.22 -11.48
CA ASN A 595 -9.82 -40.48 -12.13
C ASN A 595 -10.15 -38.98 -12.32
N ASN A 596 -10.94 -38.43 -11.39
CA ASN A 596 -11.28 -37.03 -11.31
C ASN A 596 -10.82 -36.49 -9.94
N HIS A 597 -10.54 -35.19 -9.92
CA HIS A 597 -10.03 -34.49 -8.75
C HIS A 597 -10.14 -32.99 -9.02
N ARG A 598 -10.09 -32.16 -7.97
CA ARG A 598 -9.93 -30.71 -8.13
C ARG A 598 -8.75 -30.35 -9.04
N SER A 599 -8.89 -29.28 -9.80
CA SER A 599 -7.80 -28.64 -10.54
C SER A 599 -7.69 -27.17 -10.19
N TRP A 600 -6.50 -26.60 -10.37
CA TRP A 600 -6.20 -25.21 -10.05
C TRP A 600 -4.95 -24.77 -10.80
N HIS A 601 -4.86 -23.47 -11.05
CA HIS A 601 -3.59 -22.80 -11.32
C HIS A 601 -2.81 -22.66 -10.00
N PRO A 602 -1.49 -22.92 -9.99
CA PRO A 602 -0.72 -23.13 -8.76
C PRO A 602 -0.37 -21.84 -7.99
N VAL A 603 -1.36 -21.00 -7.70
CA VAL A 603 -1.19 -19.77 -6.89
C VAL A 603 -0.98 -20.11 -5.41
N MET A 604 -1.85 -20.94 -4.82
CA MET A 604 -1.71 -21.33 -3.40
C MET A 604 -0.76 -22.50 -3.18
N GLY A 605 -0.72 -23.45 -4.12
CA GLY A 605 0.14 -24.62 -3.99
C GLY A 605 0.36 -25.37 -5.29
N PRO A 606 1.43 -26.17 -5.38
CA PRO A 606 1.79 -26.88 -6.60
C PRO A 606 0.73 -27.91 -6.95
N THR A 607 0.56 -28.16 -8.25
CA THR A 607 -0.40 -29.15 -8.73
C THR A 607 0.09 -30.60 -8.57
N GLY A 608 1.40 -30.81 -8.42
CA GLY A 608 2.04 -32.12 -8.44
C GLY A 608 1.92 -32.87 -9.78
N ARG A 609 1.42 -32.21 -10.83
CA ARG A 609 1.14 -32.80 -12.14
C ARG A 609 2.27 -32.43 -13.09
N THR A 610 3.35 -33.20 -13.06
CA THR A 610 4.49 -32.94 -13.95
C THR A 610 4.14 -33.17 -15.41
N ALA A 611 4.97 -32.66 -16.33
CA ALA A 611 4.83 -32.94 -17.76
C ALA A 611 4.78 -34.46 -18.02
N ALA A 612 5.64 -35.23 -17.36
CA ALA A 612 5.65 -36.69 -17.42
C ALA A 612 4.34 -37.32 -16.91
N ILE A 613 3.81 -36.87 -15.76
CA ILE A 613 2.54 -37.38 -15.20
C ILE A 613 1.39 -37.09 -16.17
N ARG A 614 1.35 -35.88 -16.74
CA ARG A 614 0.34 -35.49 -17.75
C ARG A 614 0.58 -36.13 -19.10
N ASN A 615 1.63 -36.94 -19.27
CA ASN A 615 2.05 -37.48 -20.55
C ASN A 615 2.16 -36.39 -21.65
N ALA A 616 2.72 -35.23 -21.30
CA ALA A 616 2.79 -34.03 -22.11
C ALA A 616 4.22 -33.50 -22.24
N ASP A 617 4.46 -32.66 -23.25
CA ASP A 617 5.73 -31.96 -23.43
C ASP A 617 5.80 -30.69 -22.56
N ALA A 618 6.95 -30.44 -21.93
CA ALA A 618 7.14 -29.27 -21.08
C ALA A 618 7.09 -27.94 -21.86
N SER A 619 7.45 -27.97 -23.15
CA SER A 619 7.40 -26.82 -24.06
C SER A 619 5.99 -26.37 -24.43
N ASN A 620 4.95 -27.06 -23.95
CA ASN A 620 3.57 -26.57 -24.07
C ASN A 620 3.32 -25.37 -23.13
N TRP A 621 4.19 -25.17 -22.15
CA TRP A 621 4.24 -23.98 -21.31
C TRP A 621 5.34 -23.06 -21.82
N LEU A 622 5.14 -21.75 -21.66
CA LEU A 622 6.14 -20.74 -21.99
C LEU A 622 7.01 -20.47 -20.77
N GLU A 623 8.26 -20.05 -21.00
CA GLU A 623 9.15 -19.61 -19.93
C GLU A 623 8.48 -18.51 -19.08
N PRO A 624 8.64 -18.54 -17.75
CA PRO A 624 9.44 -19.50 -16.96
C PRO A 624 8.65 -20.77 -16.52
N PHE A 625 7.41 -20.94 -16.98
CA PHE A 625 6.51 -21.99 -16.52
C PHE A 625 6.83 -23.40 -17.06
N ASP A 626 7.71 -23.50 -18.04
CA ASP A 626 8.24 -24.75 -18.61
C ASP A 626 9.35 -25.39 -17.76
N ASN A 627 10.03 -24.62 -16.90
CA ASN A 627 11.19 -25.06 -16.12
C ASN A 627 10.89 -26.22 -15.14
N ASP A 628 9.78 -26.17 -14.41
CA ASP A 628 9.42 -27.19 -13.40
C ASP A 628 7.90 -27.40 -13.33
N VAL A 629 7.31 -27.66 -14.51
CA VAL A 629 5.87 -27.88 -14.70
C VAL A 629 5.32 -28.79 -13.61
N GLY A 630 4.31 -28.30 -12.89
CA GLY A 630 3.57 -29.07 -11.89
C GLY A 630 4.10 -28.96 -10.46
N ASN A 631 5.39 -28.70 -10.27
CA ASN A 631 6.01 -28.54 -8.96
C ASN A 631 6.20 -27.08 -8.57
N GLN A 632 6.33 -26.19 -9.56
CA GLN A 632 6.38 -24.75 -9.31
C GLN A 632 5.01 -24.14 -9.01
N THR A 633 5.05 -22.94 -8.43
CA THR A 633 3.88 -22.11 -8.12
C THR A 633 3.97 -20.81 -8.91
N MET A 634 2.91 -20.00 -8.88
CA MET A 634 2.82 -18.74 -9.62
C MET A 634 2.37 -17.59 -8.72
N TYR A 635 2.69 -16.39 -9.15
CA TYR A 635 2.35 -15.12 -8.54
C TYR A 635 0.97 -14.64 -9.02
N CYS A 636 0.23 -13.86 -8.24
CA CYS A 636 -1.00 -13.25 -8.74
C CYS A 636 -0.65 -12.24 -9.86
N THR A 637 0.49 -11.56 -9.73
CA THR A 637 1.05 -10.67 -10.74
C THR A 637 1.48 -11.35 -12.04
N ASP A 638 1.51 -12.68 -12.13
CA ASP A 638 1.71 -13.37 -13.41
C ASP A 638 0.49 -13.21 -14.34
N CYS A 639 -0.69 -12.99 -13.75
CA CYS A 639 -1.95 -12.81 -14.48
C CYS A 639 -2.50 -11.39 -14.41
N HIS A 640 -2.30 -10.72 -13.27
CA HIS A 640 -2.88 -9.40 -13.00
C HIS A 640 -1.85 -8.26 -13.09
N GLY A 641 -2.26 -7.16 -13.71
CA GLY A 641 -1.46 -5.95 -13.92
C GLY A 641 -1.66 -5.37 -15.31
N SER A 642 -0.83 -4.39 -15.66
CA SER A 642 -0.91 -3.73 -16.96
C SER A 642 -0.74 -4.70 -18.12
N ALA A 643 -1.45 -4.44 -19.22
CA ALA A 643 -1.44 -5.30 -20.40
C ALA A 643 -0.01 -5.49 -20.93
N THR A 644 0.31 -6.73 -21.29
CA THR A 644 1.66 -7.15 -21.71
C THR A 644 1.65 -7.63 -23.16
N ALA A 645 2.84 -7.75 -23.76
CA ALA A 645 2.99 -8.25 -25.12
C ALA A 645 2.68 -9.75 -25.24
N ASN A 646 2.46 -10.22 -26.46
CA ASN A 646 2.17 -11.63 -26.75
C ASN A 646 3.28 -12.56 -26.23
N GLY A 647 2.90 -13.67 -25.62
CA GLY A 647 3.82 -14.72 -25.19
C GLY A 647 4.62 -14.40 -23.93
N THR A 648 4.29 -13.32 -23.20
CA THR A 648 5.00 -12.97 -21.97
C THR A 648 4.10 -12.29 -20.95
N ALA A 649 4.28 -12.64 -19.67
CA ALA A 649 3.70 -11.91 -18.55
C ALA A 649 4.56 -10.71 -18.11
N VAL A 650 5.73 -10.47 -18.73
CA VAL A 650 6.63 -9.39 -18.34
C VAL A 650 6.09 -8.04 -18.82
N PRO A 651 5.94 -7.04 -17.93
CA PRO A 651 5.53 -5.69 -18.30
C PRO A 651 6.48 -5.04 -19.31
N SER A 652 5.96 -4.11 -20.10
CA SER A 652 6.77 -3.33 -21.03
C SER A 652 7.87 -2.58 -20.28
N GLY A 653 9.12 -2.69 -20.74
CA GLY A 653 10.30 -2.13 -20.06
C GLY A 653 10.92 -3.06 -19.00
N GLY A 654 10.35 -4.25 -18.78
CA GLY A 654 10.93 -5.24 -17.88
C GLY A 654 10.67 -4.92 -16.41
N GLU A 655 11.70 -5.02 -15.58
CA GLU A 655 11.58 -4.87 -14.12
C GLU A 655 11.57 -3.40 -13.67
N ASP A 656 12.17 -2.52 -14.47
CA ASP A 656 12.18 -1.05 -14.27
C ASP A 656 11.16 -0.35 -15.19
N GLY A 657 10.30 -1.13 -15.85
CA GLY A 657 9.29 -0.67 -16.78
C GLY A 657 7.96 -0.35 -16.11
N ASN A 658 6.87 -0.73 -16.78
CA ASN A 658 5.54 -0.69 -16.17
C ASN A 658 5.54 -1.51 -14.87
N PRO A 659 4.89 -1.02 -13.80
CA PRO A 659 4.90 -1.70 -12.50
C PRO A 659 4.34 -3.12 -12.57
N TRP A 660 4.96 -4.01 -11.78
CA TRP A 660 4.35 -5.28 -11.42
C TRP A 660 3.30 -5.05 -10.34
N GLY A 661 2.14 -5.68 -10.46
CA GLY A 661 1.06 -5.51 -9.49
C GLY A 661 -0.28 -5.21 -10.16
N PRO A 662 -1.40 -5.46 -9.46
CA PRO A 662 -2.73 -5.18 -9.98
C PRO A 662 -3.13 -3.70 -9.78
N HIS A 663 -2.28 -2.75 -10.19
CA HIS A 663 -2.57 -1.31 -10.10
C HIS A 663 -3.67 -0.91 -11.10
N GLY A 664 -3.43 -1.20 -12.39
CA GLY A 664 -4.42 -1.05 -13.45
C GLY A 664 -4.04 -1.73 -14.76
N SER A 665 -4.97 -1.77 -15.71
CA SER A 665 -4.85 -2.38 -17.03
C SER A 665 -5.81 -1.77 -18.03
N SER A 666 -5.49 -1.92 -19.31
CA SER A 666 -6.47 -1.70 -20.40
C SER A 666 -7.46 -2.85 -20.55
N LYS A 667 -7.25 -3.98 -19.85
CA LYS A 667 -8.08 -5.20 -19.95
C LYS A 667 -8.94 -5.38 -18.71
N ASN A 668 -10.13 -5.97 -18.91
CA ASN A 668 -11.05 -6.30 -17.83
C ASN A 668 -10.39 -7.17 -16.74
N PHE A 669 -10.86 -7.05 -15.51
CA PHE A 669 -10.33 -7.71 -14.31
C PHE A 669 -8.86 -7.41 -13.99
N ILE A 670 -8.34 -6.28 -14.51
CA ILE A 670 -6.93 -5.87 -14.36
C ILE A 670 -6.00 -6.99 -14.86
N LEU A 671 -6.30 -7.54 -16.04
CA LEU A 671 -5.56 -8.66 -16.61
C LEU A 671 -4.44 -8.21 -17.54
N LYS A 672 -3.40 -9.03 -17.65
CA LYS A 672 -2.28 -8.82 -18.58
C LYS A 672 -2.60 -9.12 -20.04
N GLY A 673 -3.76 -9.72 -20.32
CA GLY A 673 -4.28 -10.03 -21.66
C GLY A 673 -5.81 -10.18 -21.62
N ASP A 674 -6.44 -10.25 -22.79
CA ASP A 674 -7.89 -10.45 -22.86
C ASP A 674 -8.27 -11.87 -22.38
N TRP A 675 -9.39 -11.97 -21.67
CA TRP A 675 -10.03 -13.24 -21.35
C TRP A 675 -11.53 -13.08 -21.56
N ASP A 676 -12.04 -13.66 -22.64
CA ASP A 676 -13.45 -13.57 -22.99
C ASP A 676 -13.94 -14.78 -23.80
N SER A 677 -15.20 -14.75 -24.24
CA SER A 677 -15.80 -15.82 -25.04
C SER A 677 -15.14 -16.02 -26.41
N GLY A 678 -14.29 -15.11 -26.87
CA GLY A 678 -13.48 -15.20 -28.07
C GLY A 678 -12.10 -15.81 -27.83
N THR A 679 -11.67 -16.02 -26.58
CA THR A 679 -10.33 -16.55 -26.31
C THR A 679 -10.12 -17.94 -26.91
N GLY A 680 -9.01 -18.10 -27.64
CA GLY A 680 -8.68 -19.29 -28.42
C GLY A 680 -9.13 -19.25 -29.89
N SER A 681 -9.88 -18.21 -30.31
CA SER A 681 -10.41 -18.09 -31.66
C SER A 681 -9.44 -17.50 -32.70
N GLY A 682 -8.21 -17.17 -32.28
CA GLY A 682 -7.14 -16.76 -33.19
C GLY A 682 -6.24 -15.64 -32.68
N GLN A 683 -6.52 -15.06 -31.51
CA GLN A 683 -5.70 -14.03 -30.87
C GLN A 683 -4.59 -14.67 -30.04
N GLY A 684 -3.33 -14.41 -30.41
CA GLY A 684 -2.18 -14.90 -29.66
C GLY A 684 -1.95 -14.16 -28.34
N ASP A 685 -2.52 -12.97 -28.18
CA ASP A 685 -2.21 -12.07 -27.06
C ASP A 685 -3.14 -12.23 -25.83
N ASP A 686 -4.09 -13.17 -25.90
CA ASP A 686 -5.02 -13.46 -24.80
C ASP A 686 -4.28 -13.99 -23.55
N LEU A 687 -4.89 -13.83 -22.38
CA LEU A 687 -4.28 -14.10 -21.08
C LEU A 687 -3.62 -15.48 -20.97
N CYS A 688 -4.28 -16.53 -21.47
CA CYS A 688 -3.77 -17.90 -21.35
C CYS A 688 -2.43 -18.08 -22.08
N PHE A 689 -2.24 -17.35 -23.18
CA PHE A 689 -1.08 -17.49 -24.05
C PHE A 689 0.14 -16.70 -23.58
N LYS A 690 0.04 -16.05 -22.42
CA LYS A 690 1.22 -15.57 -21.69
C LYS A 690 2.01 -16.73 -21.07
N CYS A 691 1.37 -17.88 -20.86
CA CYS A 691 1.96 -19.05 -20.19
C CYS A 691 1.77 -20.37 -20.98
N HIS A 692 0.82 -20.44 -21.90
CA HIS A 692 0.53 -21.63 -22.71
C HIS A 692 0.86 -21.38 -24.18
N ASP A 693 1.49 -22.34 -24.85
CA ASP A 693 1.85 -22.18 -26.26
C ASP A 693 0.63 -22.04 -27.17
N PHE A 694 0.58 -20.93 -27.92
CA PHE A 694 -0.53 -20.60 -28.80
C PHE A 694 -0.62 -21.53 -30.03
N GLN A 695 0.47 -22.16 -30.47
CA GLN A 695 0.39 -23.08 -31.62
C GLN A 695 -0.13 -24.47 -31.20
N THR A 696 0.10 -24.86 -29.97
CA THR A 696 -0.29 -26.17 -29.43
C THR A 696 -1.78 -26.20 -29.06
N TYR A 697 -2.27 -25.21 -28.33
CA TYR A 697 -3.62 -25.28 -27.72
C TYR A 697 -4.77 -24.87 -28.64
N PRO A 698 -4.77 -23.68 -29.28
CA PRO A 698 -5.87 -23.25 -30.16
C PRO A 698 -5.66 -23.53 -31.67
N ARG A 699 -4.48 -24.03 -32.08
CA ARG A 699 -4.14 -24.24 -33.50
C ARG A 699 -3.84 -25.72 -33.80
N ASP A 700 -3.78 -26.04 -35.09
CA ASP A 700 -3.30 -27.34 -35.59
C ASP A 700 -1.75 -27.34 -35.69
N GLY A 701 -1.07 -26.90 -34.62
CA GLY A 701 0.40 -26.86 -34.56
C GLY A 701 1.02 -28.24 -34.28
N GLY A 702 0.20 -29.20 -33.87
CA GLY A 702 0.68 -30.48 -33.33
C GLY A 702 1.37 -30.31 -31.96
N GLY A 703 1.69 -31.43 -31.32
CA GLY A 703 2.31 -31.45 -30.00
C GLY A 703 1.90 -32.67 -29.19
N ARG A 704 2.28 -32.70 -27.92
CA ARG A 704 1.81 -33.69 -26.95
C ARG A 704 1.28 -32.99 -25.72
N THR A 705 -0.03 -32.74 -25.66
CA THR A 705 -0.70 -32.30 -24.43
C THR A 705 -1.27 -33.47 -23.63
N GLY A 706 -1.76 -33.20 -22.42
CA GLY A 706 -2.48 -34.21 -21.65
C GLY A 706 -3.80 -34.67 -22.27
N PHE A 707 -4.33 -33.92 -23.24
CA PHE A 707 -5.52 -34.26 -24.02
C PHE A 707 -5.10 -34.95 -25.32
N TYR A 708 -4.65 -36.19 -25.21
CA TYR A 708 -4.11 -36.97 -26.34
C TYR A 708 -4.87 -38.28 -26.51
N GLY A 709 -5.06 -38.70 -27.77
CA GLY A 709 -5.74 -39.95 -28.12
C GLY A 709 -4.89 -40.85 -29.00
N GLY A 710 -4.80 -42.14 -28.63
CA GLY A 710 -3.87 -43.14 -29.19
C GLY A 710 -3.92 -43.41 -30.70
N GLY A 711 -4.82 -42.78 -31.46
CA GLY A 711 -4.85 -42.83 -32.93
C GLY A 711 -5.19 -41.49 -33.60
N ARG A 712 -5.28 -40.39 -32.84
CA ARG A 712 -5.65 -39.06 -33.34
C ARG A 712 -4.64 -37.97 -32.98
N GLY A 713 -3.61 -38.29 -32.19
CA GLY A 713 -2.61 -37.33 -31.76
C GLY A 713 -3.11 -36.44 -30.63
N ASP A 714 -2.60 -35.21 -30.59
CA ASP A 714 -3.12 -34.15 -29.73
C ASP A 714 -4.55 -33.80 -30.12
N LEU A 715 -5.47 -33.98 -29.17
CA LEU A 715 -6.87 -33.75 -29.42
C LEU A 715 -7.18 -32.25 -29.46
N HIS A 716 -6.36 -31.35 -28.92
CA HIS A 716 -6.52 -29.92 -29.18
C HIS A 716 -6.36 -29.60 -30.67
N SER A 717 -5.25 -30.03 -31.28
CA SER A 717 -5.00 -29.87 -32.71
C SER A 717 -6.08 -30.56 -33.56
N TYR A 718 -6.51 -31.76 -33.18
CA TYR A 718 -7.61 -32.44 -33.85
C TYR A 718 -8.92 -31.63 -33.82
N HIS A 719 -9.29 -31.04 -32.69
CA HIS A 719 -10.49 -30.20 -32.62
C HIS A 719 -10.30 -28.84 -33.32
N ALA A 720 -9.08 -28.29 -33.32
CA ALA A 720 -8.77 -27.08 -34.09
C ALA A 720 -8.98 -27.31 -35.60
N ASP A 721 -8.50 -28.43 -36.14
CA ASP A 721 -8.70 -28.83 -37.54
C ASP A 721 -10.19 -29.06 -37.87
N LYS A 722 -10.93 -29.76 -36.99
CA LYS A 722 -12.35 -30.10 -37.26
C LYS A 722 -13.33 -28.96 -37.04
N ILE A 723 -13.09 -28.09 -36.05
CA ILE A 723 -14.01 -27.00 -35.70
C ILE A 723 -13.58 -25.69 -36.36
N GLY A 724 -12.30 -25.52 -36.74
CA GLY A 724 -11.75 -24.35 -37.42
C GLY A 724 -11.55 -23.12 -36.54
N ARG A 725 -12.36 -22.95 -35.48
CA ARG A 725 -12.25 -21.85 -34.51
C ARG A 725 -12.63 -22.31 -33.11
N MET A 726 -11.65 -22.64 -32.28
CA MET A 726 -11.90 -23.05 -30.90
C MET A 726 -12.19 -21.85 -30.00
N ARG A 727 -13.00 -22.06 -28.97
CA ARG A 727 -13.16 -21.14 -27.85
C ARG A 727 -12.94 -21.92 -26.57
N CYS A 728 -12.02 -21.47 -25.73
CA CYS A 728 -11.62 -22.22 -24.54
C CYS A 728 -12.82 -22.50 -23.61
N THR A 729 -13.74 -21.55 -23.49
CA THR A 729 -14.92 -21.65 -22.61
C THR A 729 -15.97 -22.68 -23.05
N TRP A 730 -15.84 -23.26 -24.25
CA TRP A 730 -16.67 -24.40 -24.65
C TRP A 730 -16.37 -25.65 -23.83
N CYS A 731 -15.13 -25.79 -23.37
CA CYS A 731 -14.62 -26.97 -22.67
C CYS A 731 -14.13 -26.67 -21.25
N HIS A 732 -13.65 -25.45 -21.01
CA HIS A 732 -13.09 -25.03 -19.72
C HIS A 732 -14.02 -24.04 -19.02
N ILE A 733 -13.91 -23.98 -17.69
CA ILE A 733 -14.66 -23.00 -16.91
C ILE A 733 -14.25 -21.56 -17.23
N ALA A 734 -15.18 -20.63 -17.03
CA ALA A 734 -15.00 -19.21 -17.33
C ALA A 734 -14.15 -18.46 -16.30
N VAL A 735 -13.93 -19.01 -15.10
CA VAL A 735 -13.07 -18.41 -14.06
C VAL A 735 -11.86 -19.32 -13.87
N PRO A 736 -10.71 -19.06 -14.52
CA PRO A 736 -9.61 -20.01 -14.59
C PRO A 736 -8.74 -19.98 -13.32
N HIS A 737 -9.31 -20.09 -12.13
CA HIS A 737 -8.56 -20.16 -10.87
C HIS A 737 -8.44 -21.61 -10.40
N GLY A 738 -9.54 -22.20 -9.97
CA GLY A 738 -9.65 -23.61 -9.63
C GLY A 738 -11.07 -24.13 -9.75
N TRP A 739 -11.19 -25.46 -9.80
CA TRP A 739 -12.44 -26.14 -10.13
C TRP A 739 -12.55 -27.52 -9.52
N LYS A 740 -13.80 -28.00 -9.35
CA LYS A 740 -14.10 -29.36 -8.87
C LYS A 740 -13.57 -30.49 -9.75
N ASN A 741 -13.51 -30.28 -11.07
CA ASN A 741 -13.09 -31.30 -12.02
C ASN A 741 -11.64 -31.08 -12.48
N LYS A 742 -10.99 -32.16 -12.94
CA LYS A 742 -9.63 -32.10 -13.45
C LYS A 742 -9.53 -31.24 -14.71
N ALA A 743 -8.35 -30.67 -14.94
CA ALA A 743 -8.01 -29.83 -16.11
C ALA A 743 -8.97 -28.66 -16.37
N LEU A 744 -9.58 -28.11 -15.31
CA LEU A 744 -10.55 -27.01 -15.36
C LEU A 744 -11.74 -27.30 -16.29
N LEU A 745 -12.07 -28.58 -16.50
CA LEU A 745 -13.11 -29.00 -17.45
C LEU A 745 -14.51 -28.76 -16.88
N VAL A 746 -15.36 -28.11 -17.67
CA VAL A 746 -16.80 -28.15 -17.42
C VAL A 746 -17.30 -29.58 -17.64
N ASN A 747 -18.37 -29.95 -16.94
CA ASN A 747 -19.09 -31.18 -17.25
C ASN A 747 -20.58 -30.91 -17.17
N LEU A 748 -21.24 -30.74 -18.31
CA LEU A 748 -22.68 -30.50 -18.37
C LEU A 748 -23.51 -31.75 -18.02
N ASN A 749 -22.89 -32.88 -17.70
CA ASN A 749 -23.57 -34.00 -17.04
C ASN A 749 -23.58 -33.88 -15.49
N ASP A 750 -22.87 -32.91 -14.94
CA ASP A 750 -22.66 -32.71 -13.50
C ASP A 750 -22.61 -31.23 -13.11
N VAL A 751 -23.61 -30.49 -13.56
CA VAL A 751 -23.88 -29.15 -13.03
C VAL A 751 -24.46 -29.31 -11.63
N GLY A 752 -23.97 -28.52 -10.69
CA GLY A 752 -24.28 -28.65 -9.27
C GLY A 752 -24.60 -27.32 -8.57
N PRO A 753 -24.41 -27.27 -7.24
CA PRO A 753 -24.76 -26.11 -6.41
C PRO A 753 -24.09 -24.81 -6.86
N GLU A 754 -22.94 -24.90 -7.51
CA GLU A 754 -22.23 -23.74 -8.09
C GLU A 754 -23.03 -23.00 -9.18
N ALA A 755 -24.08 -23.63 -9.70
CA ALA A 755 -25.04 -23.08 -10.66
C ALA A 755 -26.48 -23.10 -10.12
N GLY A 756 -26.65 -23.30 -8.80
CA GLY A 756 -27.96 -23.38 -8.15
C GLY A 756 -28.75 -24.67 -8.44
N LEU A 757 -28.08 -25.73 -8.92
CA LEU A 757 -28.71 -27.02 -9.26
C LEU A 757 -28.28 -28.13 -8.30
N PRO A 758 -29.06 -29.22 -8.17
CA PRO A 758 -28.60 -30.40 -7.44
C PRO A 758 -27.35 -31.02 -8.10
N LYS A 759 -26.42 -31.53 -7.30
CA LYS A 759 -25.23 -32.25 -7.76
C LYS A 759 -25.59 -33.40 -8.73
N GLY A 760 -24.85 -33.57 -9.82
CA GLY A 760 -25.13 -34.58 -10.84
C GLY A 760 -26.23 -34.21 -11.84
N THR A 761 -26.65 -32.95 -11.89
CA THR A 761 -27.66 -32.49 -12.86
C THR A 761 -27.05 -32.45 -14.25
N GLU A 762 -27.67 -33.17 -15.17
CA GLU A 762 -27.36 -33.05 -16.59
C GLU A 762 -28.17 -31.91 -17.18
N VAL A 763 -27.50 -30.94 -17.80
CA VAL A 763 -28.12 -29.86 -18.56
C VAL A 763 -28.05 -30.13 -20.05
N CYS A 764 -29.09 -29.73 -20.78
CA CYS A 764 -29.15 -29.87 -22.23
C CYS A 764 -28.64 -28.58 -22.90
N THR A 765 -27.92 -28.70 -24.02
CA THR A 765 -27.61 -27.58 -24.93
C THR A 765 -28.71 -27.48 -26.00
N GLY A 766 -29.12 -26.26 -26.38
CA GLY A 766 -30.15 -25.99 -27.40
C GLY A 766 -31.37 -25.16 -26.91
N ASN A 767 -32.02 -24.47 -27.85
CA ASN A 767 -33.16 -23.57 -27.58
C ASN A 767 -34.45 -24.37 -27.38
N ASP A 768 -35.02 -24.35 -26.17
CA ASP A 768 -36.26 -25.04 -25.80
C ASP A 768 -37.52 -24.18 -26.01
N GLY A 769 -37.40 -23.04 -26.69
CA GLY A 769 -38.52 -22.13 -26.95
C GLY A 769 -38.88 -21.22 -25.77
N TRP A 770 -38.12 -21.24 -24.67
CA TRP A 770 -38.31 -20.37 -23.50
C TRP A 770 -37.31 -19.22 -23.39
N GLY A 771 -36.41 -19.05 -24.36
CA GLY A 771 -35.43 -17.95 -24.37
C GLY A 771 -34.40 -17.99 -23.23
N THR A 772 -34.44 -19.02 -22.37
CA THR A 772 -33.49 -19.32 -21.30
C THR A 772 -33.35 -20.83 -21.26
N GLY A 773 -32.15 -21.37 -21.40
CA GLY A 773 -31.87 -22.81 -21.56
C GLY A 773 -32.12 -23.68 -20.30
N ASN A 774 -33.18 -23.41 -19.54
CA ASN A 774 -33.53 -24.11 -18.31
C ASN A 774 -34.68 -25.10 -18.55
N ARG A 775 -34.38 -26.25 -19.17
CA ARG A 775 -35.28 -27.40 -19.11
C ARG A 775 -35.21 -28.03 -17.70
N PRO A 776 -36.34 -28.48 -17.10
CA PRO A 776 -36.29 -29.12 -15.79
C PRO A 776 -35.40 -30.38 -15.79
N PRO A 777 -34.69 -30.66 -14.67
CA PRO A 777 -33.88 -31.85 -14.51
C PRO A 777 -34.68 -33.13 -14.82
N GLY A 778 -34.14 -34.02 -15.65
CA GLY A 778 -34.75 -35.34 -15.92
C GLY A 778 -35.66 -35.44 -17.15
N SER A 779 -35.72 -34.41 -17.99
CA SER A 779 -36.48 -34.44 -19.23
C SER A 779 -35.72 -35.19 -20.35
N SER A 780 -36.30 -36.26 -20.89
CA SER A 780 -35.69 -37.08 -21.94
C SER A 780 -35.40 -36.26 -23.20
N GLY A 781 -34.19 -36.38 -23.76
CA GLY A 781 -33.80 -35.84 -25.08
C GLY A 781 -32.93 -34.57 -25.07
N CYS A 782 -31.75 -34.60 -24.43
CA CYS A 782 -30.76 -33.50 -24.49
C CYS A 782 -29.97 -33.42 -25.82
N ASN A 783 -30.67 -33.35 -26.97
CA ASN A 783 -30.05 -33.26 -28.30
C ASN A 783 -30.50 -31.98 -29.05
N GLY A 784 -30.49 -30.82 -28.39
CA GLY A 784 -30.84 -29.55 -29.03
C GLY A 784 -29.64 -28.91 -29.73
N LYS A 785 -29.88 -28.26 -30.87
CA LYS A 785 -28.87 -27.52 -31.64
C LYS A 785 -28.73 -26.05 -31.14
N ASN A 786 -27.52 -25.50 -31.25
CA ASN A 786 -27.19 -24.07 -31.40
C ASN A 786 -27.21 -23.11 -30.18
N SER A 787 -27.18 -23.57 -28.92
CA SER A 787 -26.86 -22.66 -27.80
C SER A 787 -26.05 -23.37 -26.70
N GLY A 788 -24.85 -22.85 -26.43
CA GLY A 788 -24.03 -23.29 -25.30
C GLY A 788 -24.68 -22.90 -23.97
N PHE A 789 -24.34 -23.64 -22.92
CA PHE A 789 -24.83 -23.38 -21.58
C PHE A 789 -24.07 -22.21 -20.95
N THR A 790 -24.80 -21.17 -20.54
CA THR A 790 -24.25 -20.04 -19.81
C THR A 790 -24.95 -19.93 -18.47
N MET A 791 -24.18 -20.05 -17.40
CA MET A 791 -24.61 -19.84 -16.03
C MET A 791 -23.42 -19.25 -15.27
N PRO A 792 -23.42 -17.92 -15.06
CA PRO A 792 -22.36 -17.25 -14.33
C PRO A 792 -22.20 -17.81 -12.90
N PRO A 793 -20.98 -17.79 -12.34
CA PRO A 793 -19.78 -17.20 -12.94
C PRO A 793 -18.96 -18.23 -13.75
N TYR A 794 -19.23 -19.53 -13.60
CA TYR A 794 -18.32 -20.59 -14.05
C TYR A 794 -18.59 -21.14 -15.45
N TYR A 795 -19.82 -21.00 -15.98
CA TYR A 795 -20.19 -21.51 -17.29
C TYR A 795 -20.45 -20.36 -18.27
N LEU A 796 -19.64 -20.27 -19.32
CA LEU A 796 -19.79 -19.28 -20.39
C LEU A 796 -19.79 -19.96 -21.75
N ASN A 797 -20.98 -20.11 -22.35
CA ASN A 797 -21.16 -20.78 -23.63
C ASN A 797 -20.56 -22.21 -23.65
N ALA A 798 -20.73 -22.95 -22.55
CA ALA A 798 -20.16 -24.28 -22.36
C ALA A 798 -20.90 -25.36 -23.18
N PHE A 799 -20.16 -26.37 -23.67
CA PHE A 799 -20.72 -27.50 -24.41
C PHE A 799 -20.25 -28.86 -23.87
N LEU A 800 -19.10 -28.92 -23.19
CA LEU A 800 -18.46 -30.19 -22.86
C LEU A 800 -19.29 -31.05 -21.88
N LYS A 801 -19.47 -32.32 -22.26
CA LYS A 801 -20.04 -33.38 -21.45
C LYS A 801 -19.06 -34.54 -21.37
N VAL A 802 -18.63 -34.87 -20.15
CA VAL A 802 -17.71 -35.96 -19.86
C VAL A 802 -18.49 -37.11 -19.23
N VAL A 803 -18.36 -38.32 -19.79
CA VAL A 803 -18.96 -39.55 -19.22
C VAL A 803 -17.95 -40.37 -18.44
N ASN A 804 -16.66 -40.26 -18.76
CA ASN A 804 -15.57 -40.89 -18.03
C ASN A 804 -14.31 -40.03 -18.13
N PHE A 805 -13.79 -39.59 -16.99
CA PHE A 805 -12.54 -38.84 -16.94
C PHE A 805 -11.36 -39.80 -17.20
N ALA A 806 -10.76 -39.72 -18.39
CA ALA A 806 -9.64 -40.57 -18.75
C ALA A 806 -8.31 -40.04 -18.18
N PRO A 807 -7.32 -40.92 -17.90
CA PRO A 807 -5.97 -40.47 -17.59
C PRO A 807 -5.41 -39.68 -18.77
N SER A 808 -4.60 -38.66 -18.50
CA SER A 808 -3.94 -37.89 -19.53
C SER A 808 -3.13 -38.81 -20.44
N GLY A 809 -3.18 -38.54 -21.74
CA GLY A 809 -2.63 -39.44 -22.76
C GLY A 809 -3.58 -40.54 -23.27
N SER A 810 -4.70 -40.79 -22.57
CA SER A 810 -5.58 -41.93 -22.83
C SER A 810 -7.02 -41.52 -23.14
N TRP A 811 -7.23 -40.29 -23.63
CA TRP A 811 -8.54 -39.80 -23.99
C TRP A 811 -9.03 -40.46 -25.29
N SER A 812 -10.33 -40.70 -25.38
CA SER A 812 -10.95 -41.23 -26.58
C SER A 812 -12.35 -40.65 -26.78
N GLU A 813 -12.94 -40.88 -27.94
CA GLU A 813 -14.29 -40.37 -28.22
C GLU A 813 -15.33 -40.87 -27.21
N THR A 814 -15.19 -42.10 -26.67
CA THR A 814 -16.11 -42.67 -25.69
C THR A 814 -16.02 -42.02 -24.30
N SER A 815 -15.01 -41.16 -24.06
CA SER A 815 -14.90 -40.35 -22.84
C SER A 815 -15.93 -39.22 -22.80
N CYS A 816 -16.49 -38.83 -23.95
CA CYS A 816 -17.39 -37.68 -24.09
C CYS A 816 -18.80 -38.09 -24.50
N GLY A 817 -19.80 -37.30 -24.10
CA GLY A 817 -21.19 -37.55 -24.47
C GLY A 817 -22.22 -37.18 -23.41
N SER A 818 -23.49 -37.14 -23.83
CA SER A 818 -24.62 -37.02 -22.90
C SER A 818 -24.75 -38.29 -22.05
N ARG A 819 -24.97 -38.13 -20.74
CA ARG A 819 -25.25 -39.26 -19.85
C ARG A 819 -26.52 -39.99 -20.27
N SER A 820 -27.56 -39.23 -20.61
CA SER A 820 -28.89 -39.74 -20.99
C SER A 820 -29.13 -39.84 -22.51
N GLY A 821 -28.14 -39.47 -23.34
CA GLY A 821 -28.30 -39.31 -24.79
C GLY A 821 -27.15 -39.90 -25.61
N VAL A 822 -26.86 -39.27 -26.75
CA VAL A 822 -25.80 -39.72 -27.67
C VAL A 822 -24.44 -39.55 -27.00
N LYS A 823 -23.53 -40.50 -27.25
CA LYS A 823 -22.15 -40.50 -26.76
C LYS A 823 -21.19 -40.63 -27.91
N GLY A 824 -19.90 -40.41 -27.65
CA GLY A 824 -18.88 -40.66 -28.64
C GLY A 824 -18.81 -39.57 -29.71
N ARG A 825 -18.22 -39.95 -30.84
CA ARG A 825 -18.06 -39.09 -32.01
C ARG A 825 -19.37 -38.55 -32.53
N ASP A 826 -20.45 -39.33 -32.48
CA ASP A 826 -21.75 -38.90 -33.00
C ASP A 826 -22.34 -37.77 -32.14
N TRP A 827 -22.11 -37.76 -30.82
CA TRP A 827 -22.48 -36.59 -29.99
C TRP A 827 -21.69 -35.35 -30.37
N MET A 828 -20.36 -35.50 -30.54
CA MET A 828 -19.50 -34.38 -30.95
C MET A 828 -19.93 -33.82 -32.29
N ARG A 829 -20.10 -34.65 -33.32
CA ARG A 829 -20.59 -34.24 -34.65
C ARG A 829 -21.99 -33.64 -34.54
N ASP A 830 -22.97 -34.43 -34.12
CA ASP A 830 -24.39 -34.12 -34.35
C ASP A 830 -24.98 -33.11 -33.36
N THR A 831 -24.34 -32.92 -32.20
CA THR A 831 -24.89 -32.14 -31.07
C THR A 831 -23.99 -31.00 -30.59
N ALA A 832 -22.67 -31.19 -30.57
CA ALA A 832 -21.74 -30.21 -30.00
C ALA A 832 -20.96 -29.37 -31.04
N CYS A 833 -20.65 -29.91 -32.23
CA CYS A 833 -19.66 -29.36 -33.16
C CYS A 833 -20.16 -29.10 -34.59
N ASP A 834 -21.37 -29.52 -34.99
CA ASP A 834 -21.83 -29.37 -36.39
C ASP A 834 -22.12 -27.93 -36.84
N ASN A 835 -22.19 -26.96 -35.93
CA ASN A 835 -22.17 -25.52 -36.23
C ASN A 835 -22.12 -24.66 -34.95
N PRO A 836 -21.05 -24.67 -34.15
CA PRO A 836 -20.90 -23.68 -33.09
C PRO A 836 -20.71 -22.30 -33.78
N PRO A 837 -21.42 -21.25 -33.36
CA PRO A 837 -21.51 -19.97 -34.09
C PRO A 837 -20.17 -19.28 -34.38
#